data_AF-A0A933H2N0-F1
#
_entry.id   AF-A0A933H2N0-F1
#
_cell.length_a   1.000
_cell.length_b   1.000
_cell.length_c   1.000
_cell.angle_alpha   90.00
_cell.angle_beta   90.00
_cell.angle_gamma   90.00
#
_symmetry.space_group_name_H-M   'P 1'
#
loop_
_entity.id
_entity.type
_entity.pdbx_description
1 polymer ?
#
loop_
_entity_poly.entity_id
_entity_poly.type
_entity_poly.pdbx_seq_one_letter_code
_entity_poly.pdbx_strand_id
1 'polypeptide(L)'
;MLRAERLTKIYQMGDQTIRAVDGVDLEIARGEIVAVLGPSGSGKSTLVHLFGALDTPTSGRVLADDRDLGELSGTERAVYRNENVGFVFQQFYLQPQLTALENVELPLAISGVPRRARREIAARQLQAVGLGDRMRHRPNELSGGQQQRVSIARALAASPRILLADEPTGNLDSATGHEMMELFGRLHEERDLTVVLVTHDPELAGRADRVLRMRDGRITGEERRDARTPPSSRPPAAPRERPPRRRLALAAGLFRDVVLGLSRHRLRTALTAIGIGVGGFAIALMVGLGIGLHDFIVTQAEAFNDPLSLWVVNSSFDWDDVLGSRAEQLGRAPRPLEEKSLERLGKLRAGYDSFSDSDIEAIRAIQGVEDVRPRTYVVIDGVRLVPEGDEALHSSTPPGNSDRLGPPEVFPETFWVGYSLVRDTGTPFRLQAGRNFEEDDRRAVIVSYQYAEAWDLAGPEDLVGREVELLFPALGDYGAWNWVRPDEVEARYASYRARIVGVTRKSILSSVVFLTPAFGEEVEAFQFAGGAEGAARGIEGALEIAAGFVELYRLLEDPELAAALSSGTEKERELWASLERLRAIPGSRPSTDSEAGWIAPLALLLEFEKIRSLVADPALSASLAEGPTAVQRLGKLLSDFLGRLAPGAEEAPEPSGRRWGSTVRVRVSTPEEIPRIRAAMEAKGYRVRTLDEALETVARIFKVVDLFLSSFGLIALLVAAIGIANTLLMAVFERTQEIGLRKALGATRGQIRRLFALEAAGIGLAGAVLGSALALGAGAWINRWGVSLFIKEWEGFAFYQAPWWLLAGTVLFSTAIGLAAGVYPAHRAARLDPIQALRSE
;
A
#
# COMPACT_ATOMS: atom_id res chain seq x y z
N MET A 1 30.81 -48.96 27.61
CA MET A 1 31.89 -48.63 28.54
C MET A 1 31.99 -47.13 28.60
N LEU A 2 32.02 -46.55 29.80
CA LEU A 2 32.24 -45.12 30.02
C LEU A 2 33.61 -44.94 30.68
N ARG A 3 34.38 -43.95 30.23
CA ARG A 3 35.70 -43.65 30.79
C ARG A 3 35.92 -42.15 30.92
N ALA A 4 36.44 -41.73 32.05
CA ALA A 4 36.92 -40.39 32.33
C ALA A 4 38.44 -40.44 32.48
N GLU A 5 39.15 -39.56 31.78
CA GLU A 5 40.62 -39.48 31.83
C GLU A 5 41.05 -38.05 32.18
N ARG A 6 41.65 -37.88 33.37
CA ARG A 6 42.03 -36.59 33.95
C ARG A 6 40.91 -35.54 33.83
N LEU A 7 39.66 -35.99 33.96
CA LEU A 7 38.47 -35.22 33.64
C LEU A 7 38.35 -34.02 34.58
N THR A 8 38.29 -32.82 34.02
CA THR A 8 38.19 -31.58 34.79
C THR A 8 37.11 -30.69 34.21
N LYS A 9 36.25 -30.14 35.08
CA LYS A 9 35.24 -29.15 34.73
C LYS A 9 35.32 -27.97 35.68
N ILE A 10 35.52 -26.79 35.08
CA ILE A 10 35.58 -25.51 35.77
C ILE A 10 34.39 -24.67 35.29
N TYR A 11 33.66 -24.10 36.23
CA TYR A 11 32.62 -23.10 35.98
C TYR A 11 33.10 -21.73 36.45
N GLN A 12 32.87 -20.71 35.61
CA GLN A 12 33.03 -19.31 35.98
C GLN A 12 31.69 -18.80 36.52
N MET A 13 31.64 -18.37 37.79
CA MET A 13 30.46 -17.77 38.41
C MET A 13 30.81 -16.35 38.88
N GLY A 14 30.54 -15.35 38.03
CA GLY A 14 31.01 -13.98 38.25
C GLY A 14 32.54 -13.95 38.37
N ASP A 15 33.04 -13.44 39.49
CA ASP A 15 34.47 -13.37 39.79
C ASP A 15 35.03 -14.67 40.37
N GLN A 16 34.18 -15.64 40.72
CA GLN A 16 34.61 -16.91 41.32
C GLN A 16 34.81 -18.01 40.27
N THR A 17 35.88 -18.77 40.43
CA THR A 17 36.18 -19.95 39.61
C THR A 17 35.93 -21.20 40.44
N ILE A 18 34.92 -21.99 40.07
CA ILE A 18 34.54 -23.21 40.79
C ILE A 18 35.00 -24.42 39.99
N ARG A 19 35.91 -25.21 40.56
CA ARG A 19 36.34 -26.48 39.98
C ARG A 19 35.41 -27.60 40.44
N ALA A 20 34.37 -27.86 39.65
CA ALA A 20 33.32 -28.81 40.00
C ALA A 20 33.75 -30.28 39.80
N VAL A 21 34.65 -30.56 38.87
CA VAL A 21 35.32 -31.86 38.71
C VAL A 21 36.80 -31.58 38.53
N ASP A 22 37.68 -32.29 39.26
CA ASP A 22 39.11 -32.01 39.34
C ASP A 22 39.94 -33.27 39.10
N GLY A 23 40.40 -33.46 37.85
CA GLY A 23 41.32 -34.54 37.49
C GLY A 23 40.81 -35.95 37.75
N VAL A 24 39.51 -36.21 37.51
CA VAL A 24 38.90 -37.52 37.78
C VAL A 24 39.30 -38.55 36.72
N ASP A 25 39.90 -39.65 37.15
CA ASP A 25 40.11 -40.87 36.37
C ASP A 25 39.12 -41.95 36.83
N LEU A 26 38.26 -42.42 35.94
CA LEU A 26 37.21 -43.39 36.27
C LEU A 26 36.85 -44.24 35.04
N GLU A 27 36.68 -45.54 35.23
CA GLU A 27 36.15 -46.45 34.22
C GLU A 27 34.92 -47.17 34.76
N ILE A 28 33.85 -47.20 33.97
CA ILE A 28 32.58 -47.88 34.25
C ILE A 28 32.29 -48.88 33.13
N ALA A 29 32.16 -50.15 33.50
CA ALA A 29 31.92 -51.25 32.57
C ALA A 29 30.50 -51.20 31.98
N ARG A 30 30.30 -51.93 30.87
CA ARG A 30 28.94 -52.16 30.36
C ARG A 30 28.17 -53.02 31.37
N GLY A 31 26.90 -52.67 31.59
CA GLY A 31 26.04 -53.43 32.51
C GLY A 31 26.55 -53.41 33.95
N GLU A 32 27.15 -52.30 34.40
CA GLU A 32 27.53 -52.05 35.80
C GLU A 32 26.54 -51.04 36.43
N ILE A 33 26.15 -51.25 37.69
CA ILE A 33 25.45 -50.25 38.50
C ILE A 33 26.46 -49.56 39.42
N VAL A 34 26.68 -48.27 39.20
CA VAL A 34 27.60 -47.43 39.98
C VAL A 34 26.82 -46.35 40.72
N ALA A 35 27.03 -46.24 42.04
CA ALA A 35 26.52 -45.14 42.85
C ALA A 35 27.65 -44.15 43.17
N VAL A 36 27.43 -42.86 42.94
CA VAL A 36 28.32 -41.77 43.34
C VAL A 36 27.73 -41.10 44.58
N LEU A 37 28.36 -41.34 45.74
CA LEU A 37 27.98 -40.84 47.05
C LEU A 37 28.82 -39.62 47.44
N GLY A 38 28.20 -38.58 47.99
CA GLY A 38 28.95 -37.43 48.52
C GLY A 38 28.04 -36.27 48.93
N PRO A 39 28.56 -35.30 49.69
CA PRO A 39 27.78 -34.15 50.15
C PRO A 39 27.29 -33.28 48.97
N SER A 40 26.31 -32.40 49.22
CA SER A 40 25.89 -31.39 48.22
C SER A 40 27.08 -30.52 47.80
N GLY A 41 27.15 -30.14 46.52
CA GLY A 41 28.25 -29.34 45.98
C GLY A 41 29.56 -30.09 45.68
N SER A 42 29.66 -31.39 45.97
CA SER A 42 30.88 -32.18 45.72
C SER A 42 31.25 -32.43 44.25
N GLY A 43 30.36 -32.10 43.31
CA GLY A 43 30.60 -32.25 41.86
C GLY A 43 29.86 -33.41 41.17
N LYS A 44 29.06 -34.18 41.92
CA LYS A 44 28.40 -35.41 41.44
C LYS A 44 27.52 -35.22 40.21
N SER A 45 26.60 -34.24 40.25
CA SER A 45 25.71 -33.93 39.12
C SER A 45 26.50 -33.45 37.90
N THR A 46 27.59 -32.70 38.11
CA THR A 46 28.49 -32.28 37.03
C THR A 46 29.16 -33.47 36.36
N LEU A 47 29.62 -34.46 37.13
CA LEU A 47 30.18 -35.70 36.59
C LEU A 47 29.15 -36.45 35.72
N VAL A 48 27.91 -36.57 36.19
CA VAL A 48 26.82 -37.18 35.42
C VAL A 48 26.49 -36.39 34.15
N HIS A 49 26.45 -35.07 34.21
CA HIS A 49 26.21 -34.22 33.04
C HIS A 49 27.27 -34.39 31.96
N LEU A 50 28.54 -34.60 32.34
CA LEU A 50 29.64 -34.88 31.41
C LEU A 50 29.49 -36.26 30.76
N PHE A 51 29.18 -37.31 31.53
CA PHE A 51 28.97 -38.67 30.98
C PHE A 51 27.81 -38.75 30.00
N GLY A 52 26.76 -37.97 30.23
CA GLY A 52 25.63 -37.89 29.32
C GLY A 52 25.74 -36.79 28.28
N ALA A 53 26.92 -36.18 28.08
CA ALA A 53 27.15 -35.15 27.08
C ALA A 53 26.16 -33.96 27.14
N LEU A 54 25.63 -33.63 28.32
CA LEU A 54 24.86 -32.40 28.55
C LEU A 54 25.81 -31.20 28.66
N ASP A 55 26.99 -31.43 29.19
CA ASP A 55 28.10 -30.48 29.26
C ASP A 55 29.33 -31.04 28.53
N THR A 56 30.35 -30.20 28.35
CA THR A 56 31.67 -30.56 27.83
C THR A 56 32.76 -30.31 28.88
N PRO A 57 33.80 -31.15 28.93
CA PRO A 57 34.92 -30.95 29.85
C PRO A 57 35.66 -29.64 29.57
N THR A 58 36.27 -29.07 30.61
CA THR A 58 37.22 -27.95 30.46
C THR A 58 38.60 -28.47 30.06
N SER A 59 39.02 -29.61 30.64
CA SER A 59 40.20 -30.36 30.24
C SER A 59 40.02 -31.85 30.58
N GLY A 60 40.89 -32.71 30.03
CA GLY A 60 40.73 -34.16 30.09
C GLY A 60 39.73 -34.68 29.05
N ARG A 61 39.41 -35.98 29.12
CA ARG A 61 38.54 -36.66 28.15
C ARG A 61 37.42 -37.42 28.83
N VAL A 62 36.29 -37.51 28.16
CA VAL A 62 35.16 -38.37 28.57
C VAL A 62 34.71 -39.19 27.37
N LEU A 63 34.93 -40.50 27.47
CA LEU A 63 34.77 -41.47 26.39
C LEU A 63 33.54 -42.34 26.66
N ALA A 64 32.76 -42.61 25.61
CA ALA A 64 31.71 -43.63 25.63
C ALA A 64 31.91 -44.57 24.46
N ASP A 65 32.11 -45.86 24.76
CA ASP A 65 32.43 -46.89 23.76
C ASP A 65 33.59 -46.44 22.84
N ASP A 66 34.68 -45.95 23.46
CA ASP A 66 35.90 -45.41 22.83
C ASP A 66 35.73 -44.13 22.01
N ARG A 67 34.54 -43.54 22.00
CA ARG A 67 34.26 -42.26 21.34
C ARG A 67 34.38 -41.11 22.34
N ASP A 68 35.27 -40.15 22.09
CA ASP A 68 35.40 -38.95 22.93
C ASP A 68 34.18 -38.04 22.74
N LEU A 69 33.41 -37.83 23.80
CA LEU A 69 32.20 -37.01 23.79
C LEU A 69 32.51 -35.51 23.77
N GLY A 70 33.71 -35.10 24.19
CA GLY A 70 34.17 -33.71 24.19
C GLY A 70 34.43 -33.17 22.79
N GLU A 71 34.91 -34.03 21.88
CA GLU A 71 35.21 -33.68 20.48
C GLU A 71 33.97 -33.67 19.58
N LEU A 72 32.86 -34.26 20.02
CA LEU A 72 31.62 -34.31 19.25
C LEU A 72 31.04 -32.91 19.02
N SER A 73 30.52 -32.67 17.81
CA SER A 73 29.72 -31.47 17.55
C SER A 73 28.45 -31.45 18.42
N GLY A 74 27.86 -30.28 18.63
CA GLY A 74 26.63 -30.16 19.43
C GLY A 74 25.45 -30.99 18.89
N THR A 75 25.41 -31.23 17.57
CA THR A 75 24.41 -32.11 16.94
C THR A 75 24.71 -33.58 17.25
N GLU A 76 25.96 -34.01 17.13
CA GLU A 76 26.36 -35.38 17.46
C GLU A 76 26.16 -35.71 18.94
N ARG A 77 26.45 -34.77 19.85
CA ARG A 77 26.13 -34.94 21.29
C ARG A 77 24.63 -35.10 21.53
N ALA A 78 23.79 -34.35 20.80
CA ALA A 78 22.34 -34.49 20.91
C ALA A 78 21.85 -35.86 20.39
N VAL A 79 22.41 -36.35 19.29
CA VAL A 79 22.14 -37.70 18.78
C VAL A 79 22.61 -38.77 19.78
N TYR A 80 23.81 -38.63 20.32
CA TYR A 80 24.34 -39.51 21.36
C TYR A 80 23.41 -39.58 22.57
N ARG A 81 22.97 -38.42 23.07
CA ARG A 81 22.00 -38.34 24.18
C ARG A 81 20.72 -39.10 23.88
N ASN A 82 20.10 -38.83 22.74
CA ASN A 82 18.84 -39.48 22.38
C ASN A 82 18.97 -41.00 22.22
N GLU A 83 20.08 -41.48 21.65
CA GLU A 83 20.25 -42.89 21.31
C GLU A 83 20.84 -43.75 22.43
N ASN A 84 21.66 -43.16 23.31
CA ASN A 84 22.47 -43.92 24.25
C ASN A 84 22.20 -43.57 25.69
N VAL A 85 21.60 -42.41 25.99
CA VAL A 85 21.48 -41.89 27.35
C VAL A 85 20.02 -41.70 27.75
N GLY A 86 19.59 -42.39 28.80
CA GLY A 86 18.37 -42.08 29.54
C GLY A 86 18.72 -41.19 30.72
N PHE A 87 18.09 -40.03 30.83
CA PHE A 87 18.28 -39.12 31.96
C PHE A 87 17.09 -39.13 32.90
N VAL A 88 17.36 -39.37 34.18
CA VAL A 88 16.45 -39.21 35.30
C VAL A 88 16.97 -38.05 36.14
N PHE A 89 16.22 -36.96 36.19
CA PHE A 89 16.58 -35.75 36.91
C PHE A 89 16.00 -35.76 38.33
N GLN A 90 16.60 -34.98 39.23
CA GLN A 90 16.14 -34.80 40.61
C GLN A 90 14.72 -34.21 40.65
N GLN A 91 14.52 -33.09 39.93
CA GLN A 91 13.19 -32.59 39.60
C GLN A 91 12.68 -33.34 38.38
N PHE A 92 11.44 -33.85 38.41
CA PHE A 92 10.92 -34.76 37.38
C PHE A 92 10.91 -34.13 35.96
N TYR A 93 10.89 -32.79 35.89
CA TYR A 93 10.79 -31.98 34.66
C TYR A 93 9.79 -32.55 33.67
N LEU A 94 8.59 -32.91 34.14
CA LEU A 94 7.50 -33.31 33.24
C LEU A 94 6.85 -32.06 32.66
N GLN A 95 6.49 -32.08 31.38
CA GLN A 95 5.73 -30.99 30.80
C GLN A 95 4.29 -31.02 31.37
N PRO A 96 3.85 -29.97 32.09
CA PRO A 96 2.59 -30.00 32.84
C PRO A 96 1.36 -30.09 31.92
N GLN A 97 1.46 -29.55 30.70
CA GLN A 97 0.40 -29.62 29.69
C GLN A 97 0.25 -31.00 29.02
N LEU A 98 1.23 -31.90 29.16
CA LEU A 98 1.25 -33.20 28.50
C LEU A 98 0.79 -34.30 29.45
N THR A 99 0.10 -35.31 28.93
CA THR A 99 -0.19 -36.54 29.69
C THR A 99 1.08 -37.34 30.00
N ALA A 100 1.01 -38.31 30.91
CA ALA A 100 2.11 -39.24 31.20
C ALA A 100 2.61 -39.93 29.92
N LEU A 101 1.69 -40.39 29.07
CA LEU A 101 2.01 -40.99 27.78
C LEU A 101 2.76 -40.02 26.86
N GLU A 102 2.28 -38.78 26.74
CA GLU A 102 2.91 -37.78 25.87
C GLU A 102 4.28 -37.32 26.38
N ASN A 103 4.49 -37.26 27.70
CA ASN A 103 5.79 -37.00 28.29
C ASN A 103 6.81 -38.09 27.93
N VAL A 104 6.39 -39.35 27.93
CA VAL A 104 7.22 -40.50 27.53
C VAL A 104 7.44 -40.54 26.01
N GLU A 105 6.53 -40.00 25.20
CA GLU A 105 6.70 -39.87 23.75
C GLU A 105 7.77 -38.85 23.33
N LEU A 106 8.13 -37.88 24.16
CA LEU A 106 9.04 -36.76 23.80
C LEU A 106 10.36 -37.18 23.12
N PRO A 107 11.20 -38.08 23.70
CA PRO A 107 12.46 -38.48 23.06
C PRO A 107 12.27 -39.21 21.72
N LEU A 108 11.12 -39.89 21.56
CA LEU A 108 10.76 -40.58 20.32
C LEU A 108 10.28 -39.59 19.25
N ALA A 109 9.54 -38.56 19.66
CA ALA A 109 9.13 -37.47 18.76
C ALA A 109 10.36 -36.70 18.24
N ILE A 110 11.33 -36.39 19.13
CA ILE A 110 12.58 -35.70 18.79
C ILE A 110 13.39 -36.48 17.73
N SER A 111 13.39 -37.81 17.81
CA SER A 111 14.14 -38.67 16.89
C SER A 111 13.37 -39.08 15.62
N GLY A 112 12.12 -38.63 15.48
CA GLY A 112 11.36 -38.84 14.25
C GLY A 112 10.59 -40.15 14.18
N VAL A 113 10.22 -40.70 15.34
CA VAL A 113 9.41 -41.93 15.38
C VAL A 113 7.94 -41.60 15.05
N PRO A 114 7.32 -42.33 14.10
CA PRO A 114 5.92 -42.11 13.74
C PRO A 114 4.96 -42.17 14.93
N ARG A 115 3.87 -41.39 14.87
CA ARG A 115 2.91 -41.22 15.99
C ARG A 115 2.39 -42.53 16.57
N ARG A 116 2.01 -43.47 15.71
CA ARG A 116 1.50 -44.77 16.14
C ARG A 116 2.57 -45.56 16.91
N ALA A 117 3.75 -45.73 16.31
CA ALA A 117 4.85 -46.46 16.91
C ALA A 117 5.33 -45.83 18.23
N ARG A 118 5.48 -44.50 18.31
CA ARG A 118 5.91 -43.85 19.56
C ARG A 118 4.89 -44.04 20.68
N ARG A 119 3.59 -44.02 20.38
CA ARG A 119 2.54 -44.25 21.36
C ARG A 119 2.56 -45.67 21.91
N GLU A 120 2.76 -46.65 21.03
CA GLU A 120 2.91 -48.07 21.41
C GLU A 120 4.16 -48.29 22.28
N ILE A 121 5.30 -47.68 21.92
CA ILE A 121 6.53 -47.76 22.73
C ILE A 121 6.34 -47.08 24.09
N ALA A 122 5.78 -45.86 24.11
CA ALA A 122 5.57 -45.10 25.35
C ALA A 122 4.61 -45.83 26.30
N ALA A 123 3.54 -46.43 25.77
CA ALA A 123 2.61 -47.25 26.53
C ALA A 123 3.31 -48.46 27.18
N ARG A 124 4.17 -49.17 26.42
CA ARG A 124 4.97 -50.28 26.96
C ARG A 124 5.93 -49.83 28.06
N GLN A 125 6.57 -48.68 27.93
CA GLN A 125 7.46 -48.17 28.99
C GLN A 125 6.68 -47.78 30.25
N LEU A 126 5.49 -47.19 30.10
CA LEU A 126 4.62 -46.90 31.25
C LEU A 126 4.12 -48.16 31.93
N GLN A 127 3.81 -49.22 31.19
CA GLN A 127 3.48 -50.53 31.76
C GLN A 127 4.67 -51.13 32.52
N ALA A 128 5.88 -51.05 31.98
CA ALA A 128 7.09 -51.58 32.62
C ALA A 128 7.42 -50.92 33.97
N VAL A 129 6.95 -49.68 34.20
CA VAL A 129 7.10 -48.98 35.48
C VAL A 129 5.83 -49.02 36.35
N GLY A 130 4.82 -49.82 35.97
CA GLY A 130 3.58 -49.98 36.74
C GLY A 130 2.57 -48.84 36.60
N LEU A 131 2.63 -48.04 35.53
CA LEU A 131 1.74 -46.90 35.26
C LEU A 131 0.82 -47.11 34.05
N GLY A 132 0.47 -48.37 33.75
CA GLY A 132 -0.41 -48.72 32.64
C GLY A 132 -1.78 -48.01 32.68
N ASP A 133 -2.39 -47.96 33.86
CA ASP A 133 -3.72 -47.36 34.05
C ASP A 133 -3.69 -45.83 34.17
N ARG A 134 -2.49 -45.25 34.31
CA ARG A 134 -2.28 -43.82 34.54
C ARG A 134 -1.81 -43.06 33.30
N MET A 135 -1.73 -43.71 32.13
CA MET A 135 -1.17 -43.13 30.90
C MET A 135 -1.77 -41.78 30.47
N ARG A 136 -3.06 -41.55 30.76
CA ARG A 136 -3.80 -40.33 30.37
C ARG A 136 -3.76 -39.21 31.41
N HIS A 137 -3.20 -39.47 32.58
CA HIS A 137 -3.13 -38.47 33.65
C HIS A 137 -2.06 -37.43 33.33
N ARG A 138 -2.28 -36.19 33.75
CA ARG A 138 -1.29 -35.10 33.71
C ARG A 138 -0.43 -35.10 34.98
N PRO A 139 0.75 -34.45 34.98
CA PRO A 139 1.64 -34.45 36.13
C PRO A 139 1.00 -34.01 37.45
N ASN A 140 0.10 -33.02 37.42
CA ASN A 140 -0.64 -32.54 38.59
C ASN A 140 -1.67 -33.54 39.15
N GLU A 141 -1.95 -34.64 38.43
CA GLU A 141 -2.86 -35.72 38.82
C GLU A 141 -2.10 -36.97 39.31
N LEU A 142 -0.77 -36.88 39.42
CA LEU A 142 0.12 -37.99 39.79
C LEU A 142 0.87 -37.67 41.08
N SER A 143 1.05 -38.68 41.95
CA SER A 143 1.91 -38.55 43.13
C SER A 143 3.38 -38.34 42.74
N GLY A 144 4.21 -37.81 43.63
CA GLY A 144 5.64 -37.61 43.36
C GLY A 144 6.35 -38.89 42.88
N GLY A 145 6.07 -40.02 43.54
CA GLY A 145 6.60 -41.33 43.12
C GLY A 145 6.09 -41.78 41.75
N GLN A 146 4.84 -41.49 41.40
CA GLN A 146 4.31 -41.77 40.07
C GLN A 146 4.93 -40.85 39.02
N GLN A 147 5.09 -39.55 39.28
CA GLN A 147 5.79 -38.63 38.39
C GLN A 147 7.23 -39.08 38.14
N GLN A 148 7.91 -39.60 39.16
CA GLN A 148 9.24 -40.16 38.99
C GLN A 148 9.24 -41.41 38.11
N ARG A 149 8.27 -42.32 38.27
CA ARG A 149 8.13 -43.47 37.37
C ARG A 149 7.86 -43.03 35.92
N VAL A 150 7.08 -41.96 35.69
CA VAL A 150 6.93 -41.37 34.34
C VAL A 150 8.29 -40.86 33.82
N SER A 151 9.08 -40.18 34.65
CA SER A 151 10.39 -39.66 34.26
C SER A 151 11.36 -40.81 33.86
N ILE A 152 11.32 -41.94 34.57
CA ILE A 152 12.05 -43.17 34.23
C ILE A 152 11.54 -43.78 32.94
N ALA A 153 10.22 -43.95 32.78
CA ALA A 153 9.65 -44.47 31.54
C ALA A 153 10.07 -43.62 30.33
N ARG A 154 10.12 -42.29 30.49
CA ARG A 154 10.63 -41.35 29.49
C ARG A 154 12.13 -41.58 29.21
N ALA A 155 12.95 -41.73 30.25
CA ALA A 155 14.37 -42.02 30.11
C ALA A 155 14.63 -43.31 29.31
N LEU A 156 13.76 -44.31 29.47
CA LEU A 156 13.87 -45.63 28.82
C LEU A 156 13.26 -45.68 27.41
N ALA A 157 12.45 -44.71 27.03
CA ALA A 157 11.63 -44.76 25.81
C ALA A 157 12.45 -44.95 24.53
N ALA A 158 13.61 -44.31 24.43
CA ALA A 158 14.48 -44.41 23.26
C ALA A 158 15.43 -45.64 23.29
N SER A 159 15.21 -46.58 24.21
CA SER A 159 16.04 -47.78 24.40
C SER A 159 17.53 -47.44 24.66
N PRO A 160 17.84 -46.60 25.67
CA PRO A 160 19.20 -46.14 25.92
C PRO A 160 20.13 -47.29 26.34
N ARG A 161 21.44 -47.02 26.33
CA ARG A 161 22.49 -47.92 26.86
C ARG A 161 22.89 -47.60 28.29
N ILE A 162 22.84 -46.32 28.61
CA ILE A 162 23.28 -45.76 29.87
C ILE A 162 22.07 -45.07 30.48
N LEU A 163 21.80 -45.35 31.75
CA LEU A 163 20.82 -44.65 32.55
C LEU A 163 21.55 -43.81 33.58
N LEU A 164 21.40 -42.49 33.45
CA LEU A 164 22.02 -41.51 34.33
C LEU A 164 20.93 -40.94 35.24
N ALA A 165 21.07 -41.15 36.54
CA ALA A 165 20.10 -40.73 37.53
C ALA A 165 20.72 -39.78 38.54
N ASP A 166 20.30 -38.51 38.53
CA ASP A 166 20.76 -37.47 39.44
C ASP A 166 19.75 -37.32 40.59
N GLU A 167 20.09 -37.84 41.77
CA GLU A 167 19.25 -37.86 42.97
C GLU A 167 17.79 -38.30 42.73
N PRO A 168 17.55 -39.49 42.17
CA PRO A 168 16.21 -39.91 41.74
C PRO A 168 15.22 -40.17 42.89
N THR A 169 15.67 -40.15 44.14
CA THR A 169 14.85 -40.36 45.34
C THR A 169 14.75 -39.12 46.22
N GLY A 170 15.44 -38.01 45.90
CA GLY A 170 15.56 -36.85 46.79
C GLY A 170 14.24 -36.15 47.14
N ASN A 171 13.18 -36.38 46.35
CA ASN A 171 11.84 -35.83 46.54
C ASN A 171 10.80 -36.89 46.98
N LEU A 172 11.24 -38.09 47.40
CA LEU A 172 10.39 -39.23 47.69
C LEU A 172 10.54 -39.69 49.14
N ASP A 173 9.49 -40.30 49.70
CA ASP A 173 9.58 -41.01 50.97
C ASP A 173 10.43 -42.28 50.85
N SER A 174 10.95 -42.78 51.98
CA SER A 174 11.86 -43.93 52.01
C SER A 174 11.29 -45.20 51.40
N ALA A 175 9.98 -45.46 51.57
CA ALA A 175 9.35 -46.65 51.01
C ALA A 175 9.29 -46.56 49.48
N THR A 176 8.83 -45.43 48.95
CA THR A 176 8.85 -45.17 47.50
C THR A 176 10.28 -45.22 46.95
N GLY A 177 11.26 -44.64 47.64
CA GLY A 177 12.67 -44.67 47.25
C GLY A 177 13.23 -46.10 47.11
N HIS A 178 12.79 -47.01 47.98
CA HIS A 178 13.15 -48.43 47.93
C HIS A 178 12.60 -49.13 46.69
N GLU A 179 11.31 -48.92 46.39
CA GLU A 179 10.66 -49.43 45.19
C GLU A 179 11.34 -48.93 43.91
N MET A 180 11.84 -47.70 43.91
CA MET A 180 12.58 -47.14 42.77
C MET A 180 13.91 -47.88 42.53
N MET A 181 14.63 -48.24 43.59
CA MET A 181 15.88 -49.00 43.45
C MET A 181 15.65 -50.44 43.01
N GLU A 182 14.57 -51.07 43.47
CA GLU A 182 14.15 -52.39 42.97
C GLU A 182 13.80 -52.32 41.48
N LEU A 183 13.10 -51.25 41.06
CA LEU A 183 12.81 -51.00 39.66
C LEU A 183 14.10 -50.84 38.85
N PHE A 184 15.09 -50.05 39.31
CA PHE A 184 16.38 -49.91 38.63
C PHE A 184 17.13 -51.25 38.53
N GLY A 185 17.17 -52.03 39.61
CA GLY A 185 17.81 -53.36 39.63
C GLY A 185 17.17 -54.32 38.63
N ARG A 186 15.83 -54.41 38.64
CA ARG A 186 15.08 -55.23 37.68
C ARG A 186 15.32 -54.78 36.24
N LEU A 187 15.25 -53.48 35.95
CA LEU A 187 15.47 -52.95 34.60
C LEU A 187 16.91 -53.17 34.12
N HIS A 188 17.89 -53.07 35.02
CA HIS A 188 19.27 -53.38 34.74
C HIS A 188 19.44 -54.85 34.34
N GLU A 189 18.85 -55.77 35.10
CA GLU A 189 18.91 -57.22 34.84
C GLU A 189 18.20 -57.60 33.54
N GLU A 190 17.01 -57.07 33.30
CA GLU A 190 16.20 -57.38 32.12
C GLU A 190 16.80 -56.82 30.81
N ARG A 191 17.47 -55.66 30.89
CA ARG A 191 17.84 -54.88 29.70
C ARG A 191 19.33 -54.68 29.51
N ASP A 192 20.20 -55.14 30.40
CA ASP A 192 21.65 -54.93 30.36
C ASP A 192 22.03 -53.43 30.30
N LEU A 193 21.42 -52.64 31.20
CA LEU A 193 21.64 -51.19 31.29
C LEU A 193 22.84 -50.89 32.19
N THR A 194 23.76 -50.05 31.71
CA THR A 194 24.72 -49.39 32.62
C THR A 194 23.98 -48.31 33.38
N VAL A 195 24.01 -48.34 34.71
CA VAL A 195 23.30 -47.36 35.56
C VAL A 195 24.32 -46.57 36.36
N VAL A 196 24.30 -45.24 36.23
CA VAL A 196 25.08 -44.34 37.08
C VAL A 196 24.10 -43.51 37.90
N LEU A 197 24.10 -43.77 39.20
CA LEU A 197 23.23 -43.13 40.17
C LEU A 197 24.04 -42.15 41.00
N VAL A 198 23.56 -40.93 41.16
CA VAL A 198 24.08 -39.98 42.15
C VAL A 198 23.10 -39.92 43.31
N THR A 199 23.62 -40.01 44.54
CA THR A 199 22.80 -39.90 45.75
C THR A 199 23.62 -39.33 46.90
N HIS A 200 22.94 -38.76 47.89
CA HIS A 200 23.53 -38.43 49.19
C HIS A 200 23.18 -39.48 50.27
N ASP A 201 22.32 -40.45 49.94
CA ASP A 201 21.85 -41.50 50.83
C ASP A 201 22.76 -42.74 50.74
N PRO A 202 23.47 -43.09 51.85
CA PRO A 202 24.32 -44.27 51.90
C PRO A 202 23.56 -45.59 51.74
N GLU A 203 22.32 -45.69 52.20
CA GLU A 203 21.52 -46.92 52.10
C GLU A 203 21.17 -47.22 50.63
N LEU A 204 20.79 -46.18 49.88
CA LEU A 204 20.55 -46.30 48.44
C LEU A 204 21.85 -46.60 47.67
N ALA A 205 22.96 -45.95 48.04
CA ALA A 205 24.25 -46.22 47.42
C ALA A 205 24.70 -47.67 47.63
N GLY A 206 24.47 -48.24 48.83
CA GLY A 206 24.84 -49.62 49.16
C GLY A 206 24.13 -50.71 48.35
N ARG A 207 23.14 -50.35 47.52
CA ARG A 207 22.46 -51.27 46.59
C ARG A 207 23.17 -51.42 45.24
N ALA A 208 24.10 -50.52 44.92
CA ALA A 208 24.88 -50.57 43.68
C ALA A 208 25.95 -51.68 43.73
N ASP A 209 26.47 -52.06 42.57
CA ASP A 209 27.59 -53.00 42.46
C ASP A 209 28.89 -52.34 42.96
N ARG A 210 29.00 -51.02 42.75
CA ARG A 210 30.15 -50.20 43.11
C ARG A 210 29.71 -48.84 43.64
N VAL A 211 30.33 -48.41 44.73
CA VAL A 211 30.10 -47.11 45.36
C VAL A 211 31.36 -46.25 45.26
N LEU A 212 31.24 -45.08 44.66
CA LEU A 212 32.29 -44.08 44.53
C LEU A 212 32.00 -42.93 45.48
N ARG A 213 32.94 -42.58 46.36
CA ARG A 213 32.83 -41.43 47.26
C ARG A 213 33.45 -40.20 46.58
N MET A 214 32.69 -39.13 46.44
CA MET A 214 33.13 -37.89 45.80
C MET A 214 33.11 -36.72 46.80
N ARG A 215 34.19 -35.95 46.83
CA ARG A 215 34.34 -34.75 47.67
C ARG A 215 35.22 -33.73 46.95
N ASP A 216 34.82 -32.46 46.99
CA ASP A 216 35.57 -31.32 46.44
C ASP A 216 36.06 -31.54 45.00
N GLY A 217 35.19 -32.11 44.15
CA GLY A 217 35.49 -32.38 42.74
C GLY A 217 36.29 -33.64 42.45
N ARG A 218 36.72 -34.39 43.48
CA ARG A 218 37.58 -35.59 43.37
C ARG A 218 36.90 -36.84 43.89
N ILE A 219 37.29 -38.00 43.36
CA ILE A 219 36.92 -39.30 43.94
C ILE A 219 37.88 -39.60 45.08
N THR A 220 37.37 -39.76 46.31
CA THR A 220 38.16 -39.97 47.53
C THR A 220 38.12 -41.40 48.05
N GLY A 221 37.20 -42.23 47.55
CA GLY A 221 37.10 -43.63 47.94
C GLY A 221 36.27 -44.45 46.97
N GLU A 222 36.53 -45.75 46.92
CA GLU A 222 35.80 -46.73 46.12
C GLU A 222 35.54 -47.98 46.97
N GLU A 223 34.30 -48.44 46.97
CA GLU A 223 33.87 -49.69 47.59
C GLU A 223 33.20 -50.55 46.52
N ARG A 224 33.66 -51.78 46.34
CA ARG A 224 33.03 -52.77 45.46
C ARG A 224 32.32 -53.82 46.29
N ARG A 225 31.14 -54.22 45.85
CA ARG A 225 30.38 -55.27 46.53
C ARG A 225 30.77 -56.63 45.97
N ASP A 226 31.33 -57.48 46.82
CA ASP A 226 31.52 -58.89 46.50
C ASP A 226 30.14 -59.59 46.52
N ALA A 227 29.59 -59.83 45.32
CA ALA A 227 28.50 -60.77 44.97
C ALA A 227 27.40 -60.16 44.09
N ARG A 228 27.72 -59.97 42.80
CA ARG A 228 26.89 -60.35 41.64
C ARG A 228 27.85 -60.92 40.60
N THR A 229 27.45 -61.96 39.87
CA THR A 229 28.27 -62.55 38.79
C THR A 229 28.85 -61.43 37.93
N PRO A 230 30.17 -61.36 37.70
CA PRO A 230 30.77 -60.25 36.98
C PRO A 230 30.06 -60.05 35.63
N PRO A 231 29.76 -58.80 35.21
CA PRO A 231 28.99 -58.53 34.00
C PRO A 231 29.56 -59.22 32.74
N SER A 232 30.87 -59.50 32.72
CA SER A 232 31.57 -60.28 31.69
C SER A 232 31.11 -61.73 31.51
N SER A 233 30.29 -62.27 32.42
CA SER A 233 29.79 -63.65 32.40
C SER A 233 28.32 -63.78 31.98
N ARG A 234 27.62 -62.67 31.75
CA ARG A 234 26.23 -62.68 31.28
C ARG A 234 26.18 -62.94 29.77
N PRO A 235 25.22 -63.72 29.26
CA PRO A 235 25.01 -63.86 27.82
C PRO A 235 24.82 -62.46 27.20
N PRO A 236 25.40 -62.18 26.03
CA PRO A 236 25.19 -60.91 25.37
C PRO A 236 23.68 -60.69 25.19
N ALA A 237 23.17 -59.57 25.69
CA ALA A 237 21.76 -59.22 25.56
C ALA A 237 21.34 -59.24 24.09
N ALA A 238 20.11 -59.70 23.82
CA ALA A 238 19.56 -59.71 22.47
C ALA A 238 19.70 -58.32 21.80
N PRO A 239 19.96 -58.25 20.49
CA PRO A 239 20.10 -57.00 19.77
C PRO A 239 18.89 -56.09 20.04
N ARG A 240 19.13 -54.92 20.61
CA ARG A 240 18.04 -53.99 20.95
C ARG A 240 17.38 -53.47 19.67
N GLU A 241 16.08 -53.69 19.54
CA GLU A 241 15.31 -53.09 18.45
C GLU A 241 15.26 -51.57 18.63
N ARG A 242 15.89 -50.87 17.68
CA ARG A 242 15.81 -49.41 17.61
C ARG A 242 14.43 -49.02 17.05
N PRO A 243 13.81 -47.97 17.60
CA PRO A 243 12.52 -47.52 17.10
C PRO A 243 12.66 -47.00 15.65
N PRO A 244 11.67 -47.25 14.78
CA PRO A 244 11.72 -46.85 13.37
C PRO A 244 11.64 -45.32 13.23
N ARG A 245 12.59 -44.71 12.51
CA ARG A 245 12.66 -43.26 12.30
C ARG A 245 12.28 -42.89 10.87
N ARG A 246 11.46 -41.85 10.68
CA ARG A 246 11.06 -41.34 9.35
C ARG A 246 11.17 -39.82 9.27
N ARG A 247 11.75 -39.30 8.19
CA ARG A 247 11.85 -37.84 7.94
C ARG A 247 10.47 -37.15 7.90
N LEU A 248 9.48 -37.78 7.26
CA LEU A 248 8.10 -37.29 7.23
C LEU A 248 7.48 -37.17 8.64
N ALA A 249 7.81 -38.09 9.55
CA ALA A 249 7.32 -38.03 10.92
C ALA A 249 7.95 -36.89 11.73
N LEU A 250 9.21 -36.53 11.46
CA LEU A 250 9.84 -35.32 12.01
C LEU A 250 9.11 -34.06 11.55
N ALA A 251 8.82 -33.95 10.25
CA ALA A 251 8.12 -32.80 9.70
C ALA A 251 6.69 -32.66 10.26
N ALA A 252 5.93 -33.77 10.31
CA ALA A 252 4.59 -33.78 10.89
C ALA A 252 4.58 -33.45 12.40
N GLY A 253 5.59 -33.92 13.15
CA GLY A 253 5.78 -33.56 14.56
C GLY A 253 6.04 -32.07 14.74
N LEU A 254 6.94 -31.52 13.93
CA LEU A 254 7.28 -30.09 13.93
C LEU A 254 6.05 -29.23 13.62
N PHE A 255 5.24 -29.60 12.62
CA PHE A 255 4.01 -28.90 12.30
C PHE A 255 3.02 -28.90 13.47
N ARG A 256 2.81 -30.05 14.13
CA ARG A 256 1.97 -30.12 15.34
C ARG A 256 2.49 -29.20 16.44
N ASP A 257 3.80 -29.19 16.68
CA ASP A 257 4.42 -28.36 17.70
C ASP A 257 4.23 -26.86 17.39
N VAL A 258 4.35 -26.45 16.13
CA VAL A 258 4.07 -25.08 15.67
C VAL A 258 2.62 -24.71 15.96
N VAL A 259 1.65 -25.54 15.54
CA VAL A 259 0.21 -25.28 15.77
C VAL A 259 -0.09 -25.17 17.26
N LEU A 260 0.43 -26.08 18.08
CA LEU A 260 0.29 -26.02 19.53
C LEU A 260 0.93 -24.75 20.09
N GLY A 261 2.12 -24.39 19.63
CA GLY A 261 2.86 -23.20 20.01
C GLY A 261 2.07 -21.91 19.78
N LEU A 262 1.44 -21.78 18.61
CA LEU A 262 0.58 -20.65 18.24
C LEU A 262 -0.71 -20.59 19.09
N SER A 263 -1.28 -21.75 19.41
CA SER A 263 -2.55 -21.84 20.15
C SER A 263 -2.44 -21.54 21.66
N ARG A 264 -1.23 -21.53 22.23
CA ARG A 264 -0.99 -21.34 23.67
C ARG A 264 -1.31 -19.91 24.14
N HIS A 265 -0.83 -18.90 23.42
CA HIS A 265 -1.09 -17.48 23.73
C HIS A 265 -1.95 -16.86 22.65
N ARG A 266 -3.23 -17.27 22.61
CA ARG A 266 -4.18 -16.89 21.54
C ARG A 266 -4.26 -15.38 21.36
N LEU A 267 -4.36 -14.61 22.45
CA LEU A 267 -4.48 -13.16 22.40
C LEU A 267 -3.23 -12.50 21.82
N ARG A 268 -2.04 -12.81 22.35
CA ARG A 268 -0.77 -12.23 21.89
C ARG A 268 -0.52 -12.58 20.41
N THR A 269 -0.70 -13.85 20.06
CA THR A 269 -0.53 -14.36 18.69
C THR A 269 -1.52 -13.71 17.74
N ALA A 270 -2.79 -13.54 18.14
CA ALA A 270 -3.80 -12.86 17.34
C ALA A 270 -3.47 -11.38 17.14
N LEU A 271 -3.08 -10.64 18.18
CA LEU A 271 -2.69 -9.23 18.07
C LEU A 271 -1.49 -9.04 17.13
N THR A 272 -0.49 -9.92 17.20
CA THR A 272 0.65 -9.89 16.28
C THR A 272 0.24 -10.21 14.84
N ALA A 273 -0.61 -11.23 14.64
CA ALA A 273 -1.13 -11.58 13.32
C ALA A 273 -1.99 -10.45 12.72
N ILE A 274 -2.79 -9.76 13.53
CA ILE A 274 -3.58 -8.58 13.11
C ILE A 274 -2.64 -7.46 12.64
N GLY A 275 -1.57 -7.16 13.37
CA GLY A 275 -0.61 -6.13 12.94
C GLY A 275 -0.01 -6.39 11.55
N ILE A 276 0.36 -7.65 11.28
CA ILE A 276 0.81 -8.08 9.93
C ILE A 276 -0.33 -7.98 8.93
N GLY A 277 -1.53 -8.41 9.32
CA GLY A 277 -2.73 -8.36 8.50
C GLY A 277 -3.10 -6.96 8.08
N VAL A 278 -2.94 -5.95 8.94
CA VAL A 278 -3.15 -4.53 8.59
C VAL A 278 -2.15 -4.07 7.53
N GLY A 279 -0.87 -4.43 7.67
CA GLY A 279 0.15 -4.10 6.67
C GLY A 279 -0.11 -4.77 5.32
N GLY A 280 -0.41 -6.06 5.32
CA GLY A 280 -0.76 -6.80 4.10
C GLY A 280 -2.07 -6.32 3.46
N PHE A 281 -3.07 -5.98 4.28
CA PHE A 281 -4.33 -5.36 3.85
C PHE A 281 -4.08 -4.03 3.14
N ALA A 282 -3.30 -3.14 3.74
CA ALA A 282 -2.99 -1.83 3.15
C ALA A 282 -2.31 -1.97 1.79
N ILE A 283 -1.30 -2.84 1.66
CA ILE A 283 -0.59 -3.05 0.39
C ILE A 283 -1.54 -3.64 -0.66
N ALA A 284 -2.25 -4.72 -0.34
CA ALA A 284 -3.14 -5.38 -1.29
C ALA A 284 -4.30 -4.46 -1.72
N LEU A 285 -4.85 -3.68 -0.79
CA LEU A 285 -5.93 -2.74 -1.09
C LEU A 285 -5.43 -1.60 -1.99
N MET A 286 -4.32 -0.94 -1.63
CA MET A 286 -3.83 0.22 -2.37
C MET A 286 -3.37 -0.15 -3.77
N VAL A 287 -2.55 -1.20 -3.92
CA VAL A 287 -2.09 -1.65 -5.23
C VAL A 287 -3.26 -2.15 -6.08
N GLY A 288 -4.23 -2.85 -5.48
CA GLY A 288 -5.41 -3.32 -6.21
C GLY A 288 -6.36 -2.20 -6.65
N LEU A 289 -6.46 -1.11 -5.88
CA LEU A 289 -7.16 0.11 -6.29
C LEU A 289 -6.42 0.84 -7.42
N GLY A 290 -5.10 0.95 -7.33
CA GLY A 290 -4.27 1.54 -8.37
C GLY A 290 -4.43 0.83 -9.72
N ILE A 291 -4.45 -0.50 -9.72
CA ILE A 291 -4.70 -1.31 -10.93
C ILE A 291 -6.08 -1.03 -11.52
N GLY A 292 -7.14 -1.08 -10.69
CA GLY A 292 -8.51 -0.88 -11.19
C GLY A 292 -8.77 0.55 -11.65
N LEU A 293 -8.19 1.55 -10.99
CA LEU A 293 -8.30 2.95 -11.39
C LEU A 293 -7.51 3.25 -12.67
N HIS A 294 -6.34 2.64 -12.85
CA HIS A 294 -5.61 2.71 -14.12
C HIS A 294 -6.43 2.14 -15.27
N ASP A 295 -6.99 0.93 -15.09
CA ASP A 295 -7.85 0.26 -16.08
C ASP A 295 -9.10 1.10 -16.42
N PHE A 296 -9.66 1.79 -15.42
CA PHE A 296 -10.78 2.72 -15.60
C PHE A 296 -10.41 3.85 -16.55
N ILE A 297 -9.29 4.53 -16.25
CA ILE A 297 -8.86 5.71 -17.00
C ILE A 297 -8.51 5.34 -18.45
N VAL A 298 -7.81 4.21 -18.65
CA VAL A 298 -7.48 3.72 -20.00
C VAL A 298 -8.74 3.39 -20.78
N THR A 299 -9.66 2.60 -20.20
CA THR A 299 -10.92 2.22 -20.86
C THR A 299 -11.75 3.44 -21.25
N GLN A 300 -11.78 4.46 -20.38
CA GLN A 300 -12.49 5.71 -20.66
C GLN A 300 -11.81 6.50 -21.78
N ALA A 301 -10.49 6.65 -21.73
CA ALA A 301 -9.75 7.36 -22.77
C ALA A 301 -9.89 6.72 -24.16
N GLU A 302 -9.84 5.38 -24.24
CA GLU A 302 -10.06 4.63 -25.48
C GLU A 302 -11.49 4.75 -26.02
N ALA A 303 -12.47 5.05 -25.16
CA ALA A 303 -13.86 5.23 -25.60
C ALA A 303 -14.06 6.54 -26.39
N PHE A 304 -13.27 7.58 -26.11
CA PHE A 304 -13.38 8.90 -26.76
C PHE A 304 -12.43 9.10 -27.93
N ASN A 305 -11.35 8.32 -28.00
CA ASN A 305 -10.30 8.60 -28.94
C ASN A 305 -9.79 7.33 -29.65
N ASP A 306 -9.53 7.47 -30.96
CA ASP A 306 -8.92 6.40 -31.75
C ASP A 306 -7.42 6.35 -31.39
N PRO A 307 -6.89 5.19 -30.95
CA PRO A 307 -5.47 5.05 -30.62
C PRO A 307 -4.53 5.35 -31.80
N LEU A 308 -5.03 5.33 -33.04
CA LEU A 308 -4.28 5.70 -34.24
C LEU A 308 -4.32 7.20 -34.56
N SER A 309 -4.83 8.05 -33.67
CA SER A 309 -4.98 9.47 -33.93
C SER A 309 -4.09 10.38 -33.09
N LEU A 310 -3.47 11.34 -33.77
CA LEU A 310 -2.56 12.35 -33.26
C LEU A 310 -3.28 13.70 -33.20
N TRP A 311 -3.08 14.44 -32.12
CA TRP A 311 -3.58 15.81 -31.96
C TRP A 311 -2.47 16.79 -32.28
N VAL A 312 -2.60 17.52 -33.37
CA VAL A 312 -1.61 18.49 -33.84
C VAL A 312 -2.12 19.89 -33.52
N VAL A 313 -1.34 20.67 -32.79
CA VAL A 313 -1.66 22.04 -32.37
C VAL A 313 -0.74 23.00 -33.10
N ASN A 314 -1.30 24.08 -33.65
CA ASN A 314 -0.53 25.13 -34.28
C ASN A 314 0.18 25.95 -33.18
N SER A 315 1.50 25.95 -33.16
CA SER A 315 2.26 26.37 -31.97
C SER A 315 2.67 27.85 -32.03
N SER A 316 1.76 28.76 -31.73
CA SER A 316 2.11 30.11 -31.27
C SER A 316 1.79 30.38 -29.80
N PHE A 317 0.97 29.56 -29.12
CA PHE A 317 0.55 29.83 -27.75
C PHE A 317 0.71 28.64 -26.80
N ASP A 318 1.22 28.90 -25.60
CA ASP A 318 1.39 27.94 -24.50
C ASP A 318 0.92 28.58 -23.19
N TRP A 319 -0.10 27.99 -22.55
CA TRP A 319 -0.54 28.44 -21.22
C TRP A 319 0.47 28.03 -20.13
N ASP A 320 1.24 26.94 -20.32
CA ASP A 320 2.24 26.48 -19.37
C ASP A 320 3.53 27.33 -19.41
N ASP A 321 3.88 27.99 -20.52
CA ASP A 321 5.00 28.96 -20.53
C ASP A 321 4.62 30.28 -19.83
N VAL A 322 3.35 30.69 -19.91
CA VAL A 322 2.82 31.88 -19.24
C VAL A 322 2.62 31.64 -17.74
N LEU A 323 2.18 30.44 -17.36
CA LEU A 323 1.94 30.06 -15.97
C LEU A 323 3.18 29.47 -15.28
N GLY A 324 4.00 28.71 -15.99
CA GLY A 324 5.25 28.11 -15.51
C GLY A 324 6.34 29.13 -15.21
N SER A 325 6.46 30.19 -16.02
CA SER A 325 7.31 31.34 -15.69
C SER A 325 6.82 32.13 -14.48
N ARG A 326 5.56 31.93 -14.05
CA ARG A 326 4.96 32.53 -12.85
C ARG A 326 5.11 31.65 -11.61
N ALA A 327 5.14 30.33 -11.74
CA ALA A 327 5.35 29.40 -10.62
C ALA A 327 6.76 29.55 -10.00
N GLU A 328 7.78 29.82 -10.82
CA GLU A 328 9.13 30.20 -10.36
C GLU A 328 9.19 31.61 -9.74
N GLN A 329 8.18 32.46 -10.00
CA GLN A 329 8.07 33.84 -9.52
C GLN A 329 7.20 34.02 -8.27
N LEU A 330 6.65 32.94 -7.68
CA LEU A 330 5.80 32.97 -6.48
C LEU A 330 6.52 33.43 -5.18
N GLY A 331 7.70 34.06 -5.29
CA GLY A 331 8.41 34.66 -4.16
C GLY A 331 8.95 36.09 -4.41
N ARG A 332 8.63 36.76 -5.53
CA ARG A 332 9.10 38.13 -5.81
C ARG A 332 8.01 39.01 -6.41
N ALA A 333 8.07 40.32 -6.09
CA ALA A 333 7.18 41.33 -6.64
C ALA A 333 7.19 41.30 -8.20
N PRO A 334 6.03 41.47 -8.85
CA PRO A 334 5.90 41.35 -10.30
C PRO A 334 6.74 42.42 -11.02
N ARG A 335 7.54 41.99 -12.01
CA ARG A 335 8.28 42.88 -12.93
C ARG A 335 7.42 43.26 -14.13
N PRO A 336 7.71 44.40 -14.82
CA PRO A 336 7.00 44.82 -16.02
C PRO A 336 7.04 43.74 -17.12
N LEU A 337 5.95 43.60 -17.87
CA LEU A 337 5.87 42.73 -19.06
C LEU A 337 6.93 43.16 -20.08
N GLU A 338 7.84 42.25 -20.43
CA GLU A 338 8.88 42.49 -21.44
C GLU A 338 8.26 42.71 -22.84
N GLU A 339 8.94 43.47 -23.69
CA GLU A 339 8.57 43.78 -25.08
C GLU A 339 8.29 42.51 -25.92
N LYS A 340 8.95 41.39 -25.61
CA LYS A 340 8.67 40.06 -26.20
C LYS A 340 7.30 39.49 -25.85
N SER A 341 6.77 39.77 -24.67
CA SER A 341 5.42 39.35 -24.27
C SER A 341 4.35 40.16 -25.00
N LEU A 342 4.63 41.45 -25.25
CA LEU A 342 3.78 42.33 -26.07
C LEU A 342 3.83 41.93 -27.56
N GLU A 343 4.99 41.53 -28.08
CA GLU A 343 5.13 40.98 -29.45
C GLU A 343 4.37 39.65 -29.61
N ARG A 344 4.33 38.80 -28.57
CA ARG A 344 3.55 37.55 -28.54
C ARG A 344 2.04 37.81 -28.45
N LEU A 345 1.61 38.80 -27.67
CA LEU A 345 0.22 39.27 -27.63
C LEU A 345 -0.21 39.92 -28.96
N GLY A 346 0.72 40.58 -29.67
CA GLY A 346 0.49 41.08 -31.03
C GLY A 346 0.26 39.96 -32.07
N LYS A 347 0.74 38.74 -31.83
CA LYS A 347 0.48 37.58 -32.69
C LYS A 347 -0.92 36.98 -32.49
N LEU A 348 -1.47 37.08 -31.27
CA LEU A 348 -2.89 36.81 -30.99
C LEU A 348 -3.80 37.78 -31.76
N ARG A 349 -3.39 39.06 -31.89
CA ARG A 349 -4.10 40.12 -32.63
C ARG A 349 -4.32 39.81 -34.12
N ALA A 350 -3.52 38.92 -34.71
CA ALA A 350 -3.53 38.63 -36.14
C ALA A 350 -4.03 37.22 -36.50
N GLY A 351 -4.69 36.51 -35.58
CA GLY A 351 -5.32 35.21 -35.87
C GLY A 351 -4.35 34.06 -36.17
N TYR A 352 -3.09 34.16 -35.72
CA TYR A 352 -2.00 33.23 -36.08
C TYR A 352 -2.09 31.83 -35.45
N ASP A 353 -2.99 31.58 -34.50
CA ASP A 353 -3.19 30.24 -33.92
C ASP A 353 -4.10 29.31 -34.75
N SER A 354 -4.54 29.75 -35.94
CA SER A 354 -5.41 28.97 -36.85
C SER A 354 -4.62 28.27 -37.95
N PHE A 355 -4.96 27.02 -38.29
CA PHE A 355 -4.34 26.34 -39.44
C PHE A 355 -4.88 26.93 -40.76
N SER A 356 -4.01 27.14 -41.74
CA SER A 356 -4.40 27.55 -43.10
C SER A 356 -4.63 26.33 -44.01
N ASP A 357 -5.29 26.50 -45.16
CA ASP A 357 -5.41 25.44 -46.17
C ASP A 357 -4.04 24.88 -46.58
N SER A 358 -3.01 25.75 -46.67
CA SER A 358 -1.64 25.33 -46.98
C SER A 358 -1.00 24.48 -45.88
N ASP A 359 -1.34 24.72 -44.61
CA ASP A 359 -0.87 23.89 -43.50
C ASP A 359 -1.51 22.50 -43.53
N ILE A 360 -2.81 22.43 -43.84
CA ILE A 360 -3.53 21.15 -43.95
C ILE A 360 -2.97 20.30 -45.10
N GLU A 361 -2.70 20.90 -46.25
CA GLU A 361 -2.05 20.21 -47.38
C GLU A 361 -0.62 19.75 -47.03
N ALA A 362 0.15 20.58 -46.32
CA ALA A 362 1.49 20.23 -45.88
C ALA A 362 1.52 19.06 -44.88
N ILE A 363 0.49 18.93 -44.04
CA ILE A 363 0.32 17.81 -43.11
C ILE A 363 -0.13 16.54 -43.87
N ARG A 364 -1.06 16.66 -44.82
CA ARG A 364 -1.51 15.54 -45.67
C ARG A 364 -0.39 14.93 -46.51
N ALA A 365 0.59 15.75 -46.91
CA ALA A 365 1.74 15.29 -47.70
C ALA A 365 2.76 14.44 -46.90
N ILE A 366 2.61 14.32 -45.56
CA ILE A 366 3.52 13.51 -44.74
C ILE A 366 3.22 12.02 -44.97
N GLN A 367 4.24 11.27 -45.41
CA GLN A 367 4.10 9.84 -45.68
C GLN A 367 3.73 9.05 -44.40
N GLY A 368 2.66 8.25 -44.48
CA GLY A 368 2.10 7.45 -43.36
C GLY A 368 0.84 8.06 -42.72
N VAL A 369 0.56 9.33 -43.04
CA VAL A 369 -0.71 9.97 -42.70
C VAL A 369 -1.80 9.44 -43.63
N GLU A 370 -2.81 8.78 -43.04
CA GLU A 370 -3.96 8.24 -43.77
C GLU A 370 -5.01 9.34 -44.02
N ASP A 371 -5.23 10.18 -43.00
CA ASP A 371 -6.24 11.21 -43.04
C ASP A 371 -5.88 12.40 -42.14
N VAL A 372 -6.20 13.61 -42.61
CA VAL A 372 -6.02 14.86 -41.87
C VAL A 372 -7.35 15.57 -41.83
N ARG A 373 -7.90 15.66 -40.62
CA ARG A 373 -9.19 16.26 -40.36
C ARG A 373 -9.00 17.46 -39.44
N PRO A 374 -9.18 18.68 -39.97
CA PRO A 374 -9.24 19.86 -39.14
C PRO A 374 -10.40 19.73 -38.16
N ARG A 375 -10.15 19.91 -36.87
CA ARG A 375 -11.19 19.91 -35.85
C ARG A 375 -11.27 21.31 -35.26
N THR A 376 -12.30 22.05 -35.63
CA THR A 376 -12.65 23.25 -34.87
C THR A 376 -13.43 22.78 -33.64
N TYR A 377 -12.82 22.95 -32.46
CA TYR A 377 -13.56 22.92 -31.21
C TYR A 377 -14.14 24.31 -31.01
N VAL A 378 -15.45 24.46 -31.23
CA VAL A 378 -16.13 25.65 -30.74
C VAL A 378 -16.82 25.24 -29.46
N VAL A 379 -16.23 25.58 -28.32
CA VAL A 379 -16.94 25.43 -27.05
C VAL A 379 -17.92 26.59 -26.96
N ILE A 380 -19.21 26.30 -27.16
CA ILE A 380 -20.28 27.29 -27.06
C ILE A 380 -21.00 27.00 -25.75
N ASP A 381 -20.74 27.83 -24.75
CA ASP A 381 -21.52 27.81 -23.53
C ASP A 381 -22.95 28.29 -23.82
N GLY A 382 -23.95 27.59 -23.26
CA GLY A 382 -25.35 28.03 -23.32
C GLY A 382 -26.19 27.55 -24.51
N VAL A 383 -25.72 26.58 -25.32
CA VAL A 383 -26.59 25.93 -26.32
C VAL A 383 -27.73 25.19 -25.61
N ARG A 384 -28.94 25.15 -26.17
CA ARG A 384 -30.01 24.28 -25.62
C ARG A 384 -30.41 23.24 -26.65
N LEU A 385 -30.52 21.98 -26.22
CA LEU A 385 -31.12 20.90 -27.01
C LEU A 385 -32.54 20.65 -26.47
N VAL A 386 -33.56 20.98 -27.25
CA VAL A 386 -34.97 20.89 -26.85
C VAL A 386 -35.69 19.87 -27.75
N PRO A 387 -36.50 18.94 -27.20
CA PRO A 387 -37.39 18.10 -28.00
C PRO A 387 -38.39 18.95 -28.78
N GLU A 388 -38.72 18.56 -30.01
CA GLU A 388 -39.72 19.28 -30.81
C GLU A 388 -41.10 19.29 -30.09
N GLY A 389 -41.66 20.49 -29.86
CA GLY A 389 -43.02 20.69 -29.32
C GLY A 389 -43.12 21.20 -27.88
N ASP A 390 -42.00 21.46 -27.19
CA ASP A 390 -42.00 21.88 -25.78
C ASP A 390 -41.76 23.40 -25.62
N GLU A 391 -42.79 24.20 -25.95
CA GLU A 391 -42.72 25.68 -26.00
C GLU A 391 -42.39 26.34 -24.65
N ALA A 392 -42.62 25.66 -23.52
CA ALA A 392 -42.35 26.18 -22.17
C ALA A 392 -40.85 26.49 -21.94
N LEU A 393 -39.97 25.78 -22.63
CA LEU A 393 -38.51 25.87 -22.50
C LEU A 393 -37.87 27.03 -23.30
N HIS A 394 -38.64 27.73 -24.13
CA HIS A 394 -38.17 28.87 -24.94
C HIS A 394 -38.10 30.20 -24.18
N SER A 395 -38.73 30.33 -23.01
CA SER A 395 -38.97 31.63 -22.34
C SER A 395 -38.27 31.85 -20.99
N SER A 396 -37.49 30.89 -20.48
CA SER A 396 -36.78 31.05 -19.21
C SER A 396 -35.44 31.79 -19.37
N THR A 397 -35.32 32.95 -18.71
CA THR A 397 -34.06 33.67 -18.50
C THR A 397 -33.07 32.76 -17.77
N PRO A 398 -31.79 32.66 -18.17
CA PRO A 398 -30.82 31.84 -17.44
C PRO A 398 -30.63 32.38 -16.01
N PRO A 399 -30.53 31.54 -14.97
CA PRO A 399 -30.04 32.00 -13.67
C PRO A 399 -28.58 32.45 -13.86
N GLY A 400 -28.24 33.60 -13.28
CA GLY A 400 -26.88 34.14 -13.34
C GLY A 400 -25.87 33.15 -12.75
N ASN A 401 -24.63 33.20 -13.26
CA ASN A 401 -23.52 32.32 -12.87
C ASN A 401 -23.10 32.43 -11.37
N SER A 402 -23.83 33.21 -10.55
CA SER A 402 -23.59 33.41 -9.12
C SER A 402 -24.05 32.24 -8.24
N ASP A 403 -24.89 31.33 -8.74
CA ASP A 403 -25.49 30.27 -7.91
C ASP A 403 -24.62 29.00 -7.79
N ARG A 404 -23.35 29.07 -8.19
CA ARG A 404 -22.41 27.92 -8.15
C ARG A 404 -21.71 27.69 -6.80
N LEU A 405 -22.14 28.31 -5.70
CA LEU A 405 -21.54 28.12 -4.38
C LEU A 405 -22.56 27.68 -3.32
N GLY A 406 -22.97 26.41 -3.37
CA GLY A 406 -23.55 25.66 -2.24
C GLY A 406 -24.98 25.12 -2.47
N PRO A 407 -25.33 23.92 -1.95
CA PRO A 407 -26.62 23.26 -2.22
C PRO A 407 -27.73 23.86 -1.32
N PRO A 408 -29.00 23.87 -1.76
CA PRO A 408 -29.81 22.65 -1.64
C PRO A 408 -30.85 22.43 -2.76
N GLU A 409 -31.00 21.14 -3.12
CA GLU A 409 -32.27 20.46 -3.39
C GLU A 409 -33.28 21.14 -4.34
N VAL A 410 -33.57 20.44 -5.46
CA VAL A 410 -34.70 20.65 -6.40
C VAL A 410 -34.48 21.70 -7.49
N PHE A 411 -33.97 21.27 -8.66
CA PHE A 411 -34.39 21.85 -9.94
C PHE A 411 -34.63 20.74 -10.99
N PRO A 412 -35.90 20.43 -11.27
CA PRO A 412 -36.33 19.73 -12.47
C PRO A 412 -36.35 20.69 -13.67
N GLU A 413 -36.17 20.16 -14.88
CA GLU A 413 -36.56 20.79 -16.15
C GLU A 413 -35.77 22.01 -16.67
N THR A 414 -34.43 22.04 -16.61
CA THR A 414 -33.59 22.59 -17.72
C THR A 414 -32.11 22.32 -17.46
N PHE A 415 -31.46 21.49 -18.28
CA PHE A 415 -30.03 21.22 -18.16
C PHE A 415 -29.19 22.25 -18.91
N TRP A 416 -28.34 22.97 -18.17
CA TRP A 416 -27.35 23.92 -18.68
C TRP A 416 -25.95 23.37 -18.49
N VAL A 417 -25.28 22.98 -19.57
CA VAL A 417 -23.93 22.42 -19.53
C VAL A 417 -23.16 22.95 -20.73
N GLY A 418 -21.91 23.41 -20.56
CA GLY A 418 -21.09 23.95 -21.64
C GLY A 418 -20.87 22.94 -22.76
N TYR A 419 -21.20 23.31 -24.00
CA TYR A 419 -21.13 22.39 -25.14
C TYR A 419 -19.79 22.55 -25.83
N SER A 420 -19.07 21.46 -26.02
CA SER A 420 -18.07 21.40 -27.09
C SER A 420 -18.80 21.03 -28.38
N LEU A 421 -19.09 22.01 -29.24
CA LEU A 421 -19.45 21.72 -30.62
C LEU A 421 -18.19 21.19 -31.31
N VAL A 422 -18.21 19.90 -31.62
CA VAL A 422 -17.13 19.25 -32.35
C VAL A 422 -17.58 19.06 -33.78
N ARG A 423 -16.98 19.82 -34.70
CA ARG A 423 -17.06 19.53 -36.14
C ARG A 423 -16.33 18.20 -36.39
N ASP A 424 -17.07 17.11 -36.58
CA ASP A 424 -16.49 15.82 -36.97
C ASP A 424 -16.71 15.57 -38.47
N THR A 425 -15.63 15.66 -39.26
CA THR A 425 -15.65 15.42 -40.70
C THR A 425 -15.67 13.93 -41.09
N GLY A 426 -16.27 13.08 -40.25
CA GLY A 426 -16.76 11.74 -40.62
C GLY A 426 -16.12 10.56 -39.90
N THR A 427 -15.68 10.70 -38.64
CA THR A 427 -15.11 9.56 -37.90
C THR A 427 -16.26 8.71 -37.36
N PRO A 428 -16.31 7.39 -37.62
CA PRO A 428 -17.38 6.57 -37.07
C PRO A 428 -17.24 6.49 -35.54
N PHE A 429 -18.22 7.02 -34.81
CA PHE A 429 -18.37 6.85 -33.38
C PHE A 429 -18.69 5.38 -33.05
N ARG A 430 -18.23 4.91 -31.89
CA ARG A 430 -18.78 3.70 -31.27
C ARG A 430 -20.13 4.06 -30.67
N LEU A 431 -21.18 3.81 -31.45
CA LEU A 431 -22.55 4.10 -31.07
C LEU A 431 -23.12 2.96 -30.22
N GLN A 432 -23.93 3.33 -29.23
CA GLN A 432 -24.77 2.43 -28.46
C GLN A 432 -26.09 2.14 -29.21
N ALA A 433 -26.58 3.10 -30.00
CA ALA A 433 -27.76 2.99 -30.85
C ALA A 433 -27.64 3.89 -32.09
N GLY A 434 -28.32 3.54 -33.19
CA GLY A 434 -28.36 4.32 -34.43
C GLY A 434 -27.16 4.15 -35.35
N ARG A 435 -26.90 5.14 -36.20
CA ARG A 435 -25.84 5.13 -37.23
C ARG A 435 -24.97 6.38 -37.18
N ASN A 436 -23.77 6.27 -37.75
CA ASN A 436 -22.87 7.41 -37.92
C ASN A 436 -23.37 8.34 -39.03
N PHE A 437 -22.78 9.54 -39.13
CA PHE A 437 -23.09 10.51 -40.17
C PHE A 437 -22.80 9.95 -41.58
N GLU A 438 -23.71 10.22 -42.51
CA GLU A 438 -23.58 9.94 -43.95
C GLU A 438 -23.34 11.25 -44.72
N GLU A 439 -22.78 11.17 -45.94
CA GLU A 439 -22.45 12.37 -46.76
C GLU A 439 -23.68 13.24 -47.07
N ASP A 440 -24.88 12.66 -47.11
CA ASP A 440 -26.14 13.36 -47.38
C ASP A 440 -26.79 14.00 -46.13
N ASP A 441 -26.28 13.74 -44.93
CA ASP A 441 -26.85 14.28 -43.69
C ASP A 441 -26.53 15.78 -43.55
N ARG A 442 -27.49 16.65 -43.90
CA ARG A 442 -27.31 18.11 -43.82
C ARG A 442 -27.51 18.73 -42.44
N ARG A 443 -28.45 18.21 -41.65
CA ARG A 443 -28.78 18.67 -40.28
C ARG A 443 -29.08 17.50 -39.37
N ALA A 444 -28.05 16.69 -39.14
CA ALA A 444 -28.11 15.57 -38.20
C ALA A 444 -27.16 15.80 -37.02
N VAL A 445 -27.52 15.19 -35.89
CA VAL A 445 -26.72 15.18 -34.66
C VAL A 445 -26.55 13.79 -34.08
N ILE A 446 -25.43 13.59 -33.40
CA ILE A 446 -25.20 12.42 -32.54
C ILE A 446 -25.11 12.92 -31.11
N VAL A 447 -25.80 12.26 -30.19
CA VAL A 447 -25.95 12.72 -28.80
C VAL A 447 -25.44 11.69 -27.80
N SER A 448 -25.04 12.13 -26.61
CA SER A 448 -24.72 11.23 -25.49
C SER A 448 -25.97 10.49 -24.98
N TYR A 449 -25.82 9.25 -24.52
CA TYR A 449 -26.90 8.50 -23.85
C TYR A 449 -27.57 9.27 -22.68
N GLN A 450 -26.85 10.21 -22.05
CA GLN A 450 -27.40 11.05 -20.98
C GLN A 450 -28.70 11.79 -21.36
N TYR A 451 -28.92 12.06 -22.65
CA TYR A 451 -30.17 12.69 -23.12
C TYR A 451 -31.38 11.76 -23.04
N ALA A 452 -31.19 10.43 -23.09
CA ALA A 452 -32.29 9.48 -22.93
C ALA A 452 -32.80 9.50 -21.49
N GLU A 453 -31.88 9.56 -20.52
CA GLU A 453 -32.23 9.69 -19.10
C GLU A 453 -32.84 11.06 -18.78
N ALA A 454 -32.29 12.14 -19.35
CA ALA A 454 -32.80 13.49 -19.15
C ALA A 454 -34.22 13.68 -19.70
N TRP A 455 -34.61 12.92 -20.72
CA TRP A 455 -35.95 12.96 -21.34
C TRP A 455 -36.84 11.78 -20.91
N ASP A 456 -36.47 11.07 -19.85
CA ASP A 456 -37.22 9.92 -19.28
C ASP A 456 -37.59 8.84 -20.32
N LEU A 457 -36.65 8.51 -21.21
CA LEU A 457 -36.80 7.51 -22.26
C LEU A 457 -36.34 6.12 -21.78
N ALA A 458 -36.93 5.06 -22.34
CA ALA A 458 -36.69 3.69 -21.90
C ALA A 458 -35.31 3.15 -22.33
N GLY A 459 -34.71 3.69 -23.38
CA GLY A 459 -33.36 3.33 -23.81
C GLY A 459 -32.75 4.24 -24.88
N PRO A 460 -31.48 4.00 -25.26
CA PRO A 460 -30.76 4.81 -26.26
C PRO A 460 -31.41 4.76 -27.66
N GLU A 461 -32.11 3.67 -27.99
CA GLU A 461 -32.80 3.51 -29.27
C GLU A 461 -33.93 4.54 -29.45
N ASP A 462 -34.58 4.95 -28.35
CA ASP A 462 -35.73 5.88 -28.38
C ASP A 462 -35.34 7.33 -28.71
N LEU A 463 -34.04 7.65 -28.62
CA LEU A 463 -33.49 8.94 -29.07
C LEU A 463 -33.29 8.98 -30.58
N VAL A 464 -33.01 7.84 -31.22
CA VAL A 464 -32.65 7.78 -32.63
C VAL A 464 -33.87 8.10 -33.50
N GLY A 465 -33.70 9.04 -34.42
CA GLY A 465 -34.75 9.51 -35.33
C GLY A 465 -35.63 10.65 -34.80
N ARG A 466 -35.46 11.08 -33.53
CA ARG A 466 -36.15 12.26 -33.00
C ARG A 466 -35.61 13.55 -33.61
N GLU A 467 -36.52 14.46 -33.92
CA GLU A 467 -36.19 15.85 -34.27
C GLU A 467 -36.01 16.67 -33.01
N VAL A 468 -34.99 17.53 -33.03
CA VAL A 468 -34.55 18.33 -31.90
C VAL A 468 -34.22 19.75 -32.36
N GLU A 469 -34.43 20.70 -31.48
CA GLU A 469 -34.13 22.10 -31.72
C GLU A 469 -32.89 22.51 -30.93
N LEU A 470 -31.89 23.03 -31.64
CA LEU A 470 -30.66 23.57 -31.09
C LEU A 470 -30.77 25.09 -31.03
N LEU A 471 -30.80 25.64 -29.82
CA LEU A 471 -30.85 27.08 -29.59
C LEU A 471 -29.44 27.60 -29.32
N PHE A 472 -28.93 28.48 -30.18
CA PHE A 472 -27.60 29.08 -30.08
C PHE A 472 -27.69 30.56 -29.69
N PRO A 473 -26.96 31.02 -28.68
CA PRO A 473 -26.83 32.45 -28.39
C PRO A 473 -25.99 33.16 -29.47
N ALA A 474 -26.36 34.38 -29.86
CA ALA A 474 -25.56 35.22 -30.75
C ALA A 474 -24.30 35.75 -30.03
N LEU A 475 -23.12 35.54 -30.63
CA LEU A 475 -21.81 35.90 -30.03
C LEU A 475 -21.55 37.42 -29.96
N GLY A 476 -22.16 38.21 -30.85
CA GLY A 476 -22.02 39.67 -30.85
C GLY A 476 -22.49 40.33 -29.56
N ASP A 477 -23.39 39.67 -28.84
CA ASP A 477 -23.87 40.18 -27.57
C ASP A 477 -23.00 39.71 -26.39
N TYR A 478 -22.22 38.62 -26.47
CA TYR A 478 -21.44 38.12 -25.32
C TYR A 478 -20.48 39.15 -24.69
N GLY A 479 -19.91 40.06 -25.51
CA GLY A 479 -19.12 41.19 -25.02
C GLY A 479 -19.95 42.38 -24.51
N ALA A 480 -21.15 42.56 -25.07
CA ALA A 480 -22.10 43.62 -24.72
C ALA A 480 -22.95 43.28 -23.47
N TRP A 481 -23.17 42.00 -23.16
CA TRP A 481 -23.96 41.53 -22.00
C TRP A 481 -23.41 42.01 -20.66
N ASN A 482 -22.11 42.31 -20.61
CA ASN A 482 -21.47 42.83 -19.41
C ASN A 482 -21.53 44.37 -19.29
N TRP A 483 -22.02 45.08 -20.31
CA TRP A 483 -21.88 46.55 -20.41
C TRP A 483 -23.10 47.31 -21.00
N VAL A 484 -24.16 46.62 -21.43
CA VAL A 484 -25.41 47.21 -21.94
C VAL A 484 -26.55 46.96 -20.94
N ARG A 485 -27.55 47.86 -20.89
CA ARG A 485 -28.71 47.71 -20.00
C ARG A 485 -29.45 46.38 -20.29
N PRO A 486 -29.81 45.57 -19.27
CA PRO A 486 -30.53 44.30 -19.47
C PRO A 486 -31.84 44.45 -20.25
N ASP A 487 -32.47 45.62 -20.16
CA ASP A 487 -33.69 46.02 -20.83
C ASP A 487 -33.51 46.39 -22.32
N GLU A 488 -32.27 46.46 -22.82
CA GLU A 488 -31.93 46.76 -24.22
C GLU A 488 -31.45 45.53 -25.01
N VAL A 489 -31.22 44.38 -24.36
CA VAL A 489 -30.75 43.14 -25.00
C VAL A 489 -31.94 42.19 -25.25
N GLU A 490 -32.57 42.28 -26.42
CA GLU A 490 -33.37 41.16 -26.94
C GLU A 490 -32.43 39.97 -27.16
N ALA A 491 -32.49 38.94 -26.30
CA ALA A 491 -31.66 37.75 -26.47
C ALA A 491 -32.00 37.04 -27.80
N ARG A 492 -31.22 37.33 -28.85
CA ARG A 492 -31.37 36.69 -30.16
C ARG A 492 -30.74 35.31 -30.12
N TYR A 493 -31.57 34.29 -29.93
CA TYR A 493 -31.17 32.90 -30.17
C TYR A 493 -31.42 32.54 -31.63
N ALA A 494 -30.44 31.94 -32.30
CA ALA A 494 -30.74 31.19 -33.51
C ALA A 494 -31.21 29.80 -33.14
N SER A 495 -32.35 29.42 -33.69
CA SER A 495 -32.88 28.08 -33.62
C SER A 495 -32.51 27.31 -34.87
N TYR A 496 -31.97 26.10 -34.68
CA TYR A 496 -31.74 25.15 -35.76
C TYR A 496 -32.38 23.81 -35.44
N ARG A 497 -33.20 23.32 -36.37
CA ARG A 497 -33.73 21.96 -36.30
C ARG A 497 -32.70 20.96 -36.81
N ALA A 498 -32.54 19.87 -36.07
CA ALA A 498 -31.71 18.75 -36.48
C ALA A 498 -32.31 17.43 -36.02
N ARG A 499 -31.91 16.34 -36.67
CA ARG A 499 -32.36 14.98 -36.34
C ARG A 499 -31.28 14.19 -35.61
N ILE A 500 -31.63 13.50 -34.53
CA ILE A 500 -30.71 12.57 -33.88
C ILE A 500 -30.54 11.32 -34.75
N VAL A 501 -29.32 11.03 -35.21
CA VAL A 501 -29.03 9.84 -36.05
C VAL A 501 -28.28 8.74 -35.31
N GLY A 502 -27.65 9.06 -34.18
CA GLY A 502 -26.92 8.09 -33.36
C GLY A 502 -26.74 8.55 -31.92
N VAL A 503 -26.47 7.58 -31.05
CA VAL A 503 -26.27 7.79 -29.61
C VAL A 503 -24.95 7.17 -29.16
N THR A 504 -24.08 7.94 -28.52
CA THR A 504 -22.82 7.45 -27.94
C THR A 504 -23.02 6.93 -26.52
N ARG A 505 -22.07 6.12 -26.03
CA ARG A 505 -22.04 5.75 -24.60
C ARG A 505 -21.88 6.98 -23.70
N LYS A 506 -22.33 6.84 -22.45
CA LYS A 506 -22.21 7.86 -21.39
C LYS A 506 -20.74 8.19 -21.10
N SER A 507 -20.46 9.48 -20.96
CA SER A 507 -19.11 10.07 -20.81
C SER A 507 -18.92 10.74 -19.44
N ILE A 508 -17.68 10.78 -18.94
CA ILE A 508 -17.28 11.59 -17.77
C ILE A 508 -17.28 13.09 -18.12
N LEU A 509 -16.90 13.41 -19.36
CA LEU A 509 -17.03 14.76 -19.93
C LEU A 509 -18.49 14.93 -20.35
N SER A 510 -19.15 15.96 -19.83
CA SER A 510 -20.54 16.39 -20.02
C SER A 510 -21.25 16.07 -21.35
N SER A 511 -22.58 16.11 -21.34
CA SER A 511 -23.50 15.96 -22.48
C SER A 511 -23.00 16.58 -23.80
N VAL A 512 -22.34 15.78 -24.64
CA VAL A 512 -21.81 16.25 -25.94
C VAL A 512 -22.87 16.05 -27.03
N VAL A 513 -23.02 17.08 -27.87
CA VAL A 513 -23.78 17.00 -29.13
C VAL A 513 -22.81 17.18 -30.28
N PHE A 514 -22.70 16.15 -31.11
CA PHE A 514 -21.89 16.18 -32.32
C PHE A 514 -22.74 16.63 -33.51
N LEU A 515 -22.22 17.55 -34.32
CA LEU A 515 -22.91 18.05 -35.50
C LEU A 515 -22.28 17.49 -36.78
N THR A 516 -23.10 17.32 -37.82
CA THR A 516 -22.60 17.11 -39.19
C THR A 516 -21.74 18.29 -39.66
N PRO A 517 -20.77 18.07 -40.56
CA PRO A 517 -19.88 19.13 -41.05
C PRO A 517 -20.59 20.31 -41.70
N ALA A 518 -21.59 20.03 -42.55
CA ALA A 518 -22.37 21.06 -43.23
C ALA A 518 -23.17 21.90 -42.23
N PHE A 519 -23.73 21.27 -41.21
CA PHE A 519 -24.47 21.96 -40.16
C PHE A 519 -23.56 22.78 -39.24
N GLY A 520 -22.38 22.25 -38.92
CA GLY A 520 -21.35 23.00 -38.18
C GLY A 520 -20.92 24.28 -38.91
N GLU A 521 -20.72 24.22 -40.23
CA GLU A 521 -20.43 25.41 -41.04
C GLU A 521 -21.57 26.44 -41.03
N GLU A 522 -22.82 25.99 -41.03
CA GLU A 522 -24.00 26.86 -40.95
C GLU A 522 -24.08 27.58 -39.59
N VAL A 523 -23.81 26.87 -38.49
CA VAL A 523 -23.77 27.42 -37.13
C VAL A 523 -22.59 28.37 -36.95
N GLU A 524 -21.39 28.00 -37.41
CA GLU A 524 -20.22 28.88 -37.39
C GLU A 524 -20.48 30.15 -38.19
N ALA A 525 -21.01 30.03 -39.41
CA ALA A 525 -21.34 31.19 -40.24
C ALA A 525 -22.31 32.15 -39.54
N PHE A 526 -23.30 31.65 -38.78
CA PHE A 526 -24.19 32.49 -37.98
C PHE A 526 -23.50 33.10 -36.76
N GLN A 527 -22.70 32.34 -36.02
CA GLN A 527 -21.95 32.86 -34.88
C GLN A 527 -20.97 33.96 -35.27
N PHE A 528 -20.39 33.86 -36.47
CA PHE A 528 -19.45 34.83 -37.03
C PHE A 528 -20.09 35.81 -38.03
N ALA A 529 -21.41 35.73 -38.30
CA ALA A 529 -22.13 36.64 -39.19
C ALA A 529 -22.22 38.08 -38.65
N GLY A 530 -21.97 38.27 -37.34
CA GLY A 530 -21.72 39.58 -36.73
C GLY A 530 -20.32 40.15 -37.03
N GLY A 531 -19.56 39.49 -37.89
CA GLY A 531 -18.20 39.85 -38.30
C GLY A 531 -17.15 39.33 -37.32
N ALA A 532 -16.05 38.78 -37.86
CA ALA A 532 -14.82 38.51 -37.10
C ALA A 532 -14.33 39.76 -36.31
N GLU A 533 -14.72 40.96 -36.76
CA GLU A 533 -14.52 42.22 -36.06
C GLU A 533 -15.23 42.28 -34.69
N GLY A 534 -16.44 41.72 -34.52
CA GLY A 534 -17.17 41.80 -33.24
C GLY A 534 -16.51 40.97 -32.13
N ALA A 535 -16.08 39.75 -32.47
CA ALA A 535 -15.36 38.87 -31.54
C ALA A 535 -13.93 39.35 -31.27
N ALA A 536 -13.23 39.88 -32.28
CA ALA A 536 -11.92 40.50 -32.11
C ALA A 536 -11.99 41.76 -31.25
N ARG A 537 -12.96 42.66 -31.48
CA ARG A 537 -13.21 43.86 -30.64
C ARG A 537 -13.58 43.50 -29.20
N GLY A 538 -14.32 42.40 -28.98
CA GLY A 538 -14.68 41.92 -27.65
C GLY A 538 -13.48 41.42 -26.84
N ILE A 539 -12.56 40.69 -27.48
CA ILE A 539 -11.34 40.17 -26.84
C ILE A 539 -10.25 41.24 -26.73
N GLU A 540 -10.04 42.09 -27.75
CA GLU A 540 -9.16 43.27 -27.69
C GLU A 540 -9.63 44.24 -26.61
N GLY A 541 -10.93 44.54 -26.55
CA GLY A 541 -11.52 45.37 -25.53
C GLY A 541 -11.28 44.79 -24.13
N ALA A 542 -11.54 43.50 -23.91
CA ALA A 542 -11.36 42.86 -22.61
C ALA A 542 -9.89 42.85 -22.12
N LEU A 543 -8.92 42.63 -23.02
CA LEU A 543 -7.49 42.61 -22.69
C LEU A 543 -6.92 44.02 -22.44
N GLU A 544 -7.34 45.02 -23.22
CA GLU A 544 -6.95 46.42 -23.00
C GLU A 544 -7.61 46.99 -21.74
N ILE A 545 -8.86 46.62 -21.47
CA ILE A 545 -9.55 46.93 -20.22
C ILE A 545 -8.76 46.34 -19.04
N ALA A 546 -8.40 45.06 -19.08
CA ALA A 546 -7.63 44.40 -18.02
C ALA A 546 -6.27 45.07 -17.74
N ALA A 547 -5.55 45.45 -18.79
CA ALA A 547 -4.27 46.16 -18.67
C ALA A 547 -4.44 47.57 -18.08
N GLY A 548 -5.48 48.30 -18.51
CA GLY A 548 -5.82 49.63 -17.98
C GLY A 548 -6.21 49.60 -16.50
N PHE A 549 -6.97 48.58 -16.08
CA PHE A 549 -7.33 48.39 -14.67
C PHE A 549 -6.11 48.09 -13.79
N VAL A 550 -5.18 47.24 -14.24
CA VAL A 550 -3.97 46.93 -13.47
C VAL A 550 -3.14 48.19 -13.22
N GLU A 551 -2.93 49.02 -14.25
CA GLU A 551 -2.15 50.25 -14.10
C GLU A 551 -2.93 51.34 -13.33
N LEU A 552 -4.26 51.39 -13.46
CA LEU A 552 -5.13 52.23 -12.60
C LEU A 552 -4.98 51.83 -11.13
N TYR A 553 -5.10 50.54 -10.79
CA TYR A 553 -4.93 50.05 -9.42
C TYR A 553 -3.53 50.30 -8.86
N ARG A 554 -2.50 50.23 -9.71
CA ARG A 554 -1.12 50.56 -9.34
C ARG A 554 -0.97 52.04 -8.99
N LEU A 555 -1.57 52.93 -9.77
CA LEU A 555 -1.59 54.38 -9.49
C LEU A 555 -2.37 54.68 -8.20
N LEU A 556 -3.47 53.97 -7.93
CA LEU A 556 -4.24 54.12 -6.69
C LEU A 556 -3.50 53.64 -5.42
N GLU A 557 -2.36 52.97 -5.55
CA GLU A 557 -1.47 52.63 -4.43
C GLU A 557 -0.37 53.66 -4.21
N ASP A 558 -0.23 54.66 -5.09
CA ASP A 558 0.74 55.74 -4.95
C ASP A 558 0.27 56.75 -3.88
N PRO A 559 0.99 56.89 -2.75
CA PRO A 559 0.62 57.80 -1.68
C PRO A 559 0.66 59.28 -2.10
N GLU A 560 1.44 59.65 -3.12
CA GLU A 560 1.45 61.02 -3.65
C GLU A 560 0.16 61.34 -4.41
N LEU A 561 -0.39 60.37 -5.14
CA LEU A 561 -1.66 60.52 -5.86
C LEU A 561 -2.83 60.66 -4.89
N ALA A 562 -2.85 59.83 -3.85
CA ALA A 562 -3.86 59.88 -2.78
C ALA A 562 -3.83 61.24 -2.06
N ALA A 563 -2.64 61.75 -1.73
CA ALA A 563 -2.49 63.06 -1.08
C ALA A 563 -2.89 64.23 -1.99
N ALA A 564 -2.54 64.17 -3.28
CA ALA A 564 -2.86 65.21 -4.25
C ALA A 564 -4.37 65.32 -4.54
N LEU A 565 -5.07 64.20 -4.74
CA LEU A 565 -6.50 64.22 -5.09
C LEU A 565 -7.42 64.38 -3.87
N SER A 566 -7.02 63.87 -2.69
CA SER A 566 -7.82 64.02 -1.46
C SER A 566 -7.79 65.44 -0.88
N SER A 567 -6.75 66.22 -1.20
CA SER A 567 -6.58 67.63 -0.80
C SER A 567 -7.00 68.64 -1.87
N GLY A 568 -7.38 68.15 -3.05
CA GLY A 568 -7.72 68.94 -4.24
C GLY A 568 -9.11 69.59 -4.23
N THR A 569 -9.53 70.03 -5.41
CA THR A 569 -10.86 70.61 -5.65
C THR A 569 -12.00 69.64 -5.33
N GLU A 570 -13.22 70.13 -5.18
CA GLU A 570 -14.38 69.30 -4.85
C GLU A 570 -14.57 68.12 -5.82
N LYS A 571 -14.35 68.34 -7.12
CA LYS A 571 -14.44 67.31 -8.16
C LYS A 571 -13.28 66.31 -8.13
N GLU A 572 -12.07 66.74 -7.76
CA GLU A 572 -10.92 65.82 -7.58
C GLU A 572 -11.12 64.91 -6.37
N ARG A 573 -11.69 65.42 -5.29
CA ARG A 573 -12.08 64.62 -4.12
C ARG A 573 -13.19 63.64 -4.45
N GLU A 574 -14.16 64.05 -5.27
CA GLU A 574 -15.24 63.17 -5.73
C GLU A 574 -14.75 62.07 -6.69
N LEU A 575 -13.78 62.40 -7.56
CA LEU A 575 -13.07 61.44 -8.39
C LEU A 575 -12.28 60.45 -7.53
N TRP A 576 -11.53 60.92 -6.54
CA TRP A 576 -10.79 60.06 -5.60
C TRP A 576 -11.73 59.12 -4.82
N ALA A 577 -12.85 59.64 -4.30
CA ALA A 577 -13.84 58.83 -3.60
C ALA A 577 -14.47 57.76 -4.49
N SER A 578 -14.71 58.08 -5.77
CA SER A 578 -15.26 57.11 -6.74
C SER A 578 -14.22 56.06 -7.13
N LEU A 579 -12.94 56.42 -7.25
CA LEU A 579 -11.83 55.48 -7.46
C LEU A 579 -11.57 54.57 -6.23
N GLU A 580 -11.71 55.09 -5.01
CA GLU A 580 -11.64 54.29 -3.79
C GLU A 580 -12.84 53.34 -3.64
N ARG A 581 -14.06 53.80 -3.99
CA ARG A 581 -15.24 52.93 -4.06
C ARG A 581 -15.05 51.82 -5.10
N LEU A 582 -14.53 52.16 -6.27
CA LEU A 582 -14.16 51.20 -7.30
C LEU A 582 -13.20 50.13 -6.75
N ARG A 583 -12.21 50.55 -5.96
CA ARG A 583 -11.24 49.67 -5.28
C ARG A 583 -11.84 48.81 -4.17
N ALA A 584 -12.92 49.24 -3.53
CA ALA A 584 -13.56 48.52 -2.43
C ALA A 584 -14.58 47.46 -2.88
N ILE A 585 -15.00 47.46 -4.14
CA ILE A 585 -15.97 46.48 -4.68
C ILE A 585 -15.33 45.06 -4.71
N PRO A 586 -15.93 44.03 -4.08
CA PRO A 586 -15.44 42.66 -4.14
C PRO A 586 -15.37 42.17 -5.60
N GLY A 587 -14.21 41.66 -6.03
CA GLY A 587 -13.99 41.21 -7.42
C GLY A 587 -13.54 42.29 -8.40
N SER A 588 -13.41 43.56 -7.98
CA SER A 588 -12.86 44.62 -8.85
C SER A 588 -11.33 44.59 -8.97
N ARG A 589 -10.65 43.98 -8.01
CA ARG A 589 -9.23 43.65 -8.11
C ARG A 589 -9.03 42.40 -8.96
N PRO A 590 -8.09 42.39 -9.91
CA PRO A 590 -7.76 41.16 -10.64
C PRO A 590 -7.26 40.10 -9.67
N SER A 591 -8.07 39.08 -9.38
CA SER A 591 -7.65 37.94 -8.57
C SER A 591 -6.87 36.97 -9.44
N THR A 592 -5.70 36.54 -8.97
CA THR A 592 -4.85 35.57 -9.68
C THR A 592 -5.34 34.13 -9.60
N ASP A 593 -6.35 33.84 -8.78
CA ASP A 593 -6.90 32.50 -8.56
C ASP A 593 -8.41 32.50 -8.85
N SER A 594 -8.79 32.30 -10.11
CA SER A 594 -9.99 31.57 -10.53
C SER A 594 -10.25 31.76 -12.02
N GLU A 595 -10.70 30.69 -12.67
CA GLU A 595 -11.40 30.69 -13.97
C GLU A 595 -12.77 31.42 -13.91
N ALA A 596 -12.97 32.34 -12.95
CA ALA A 596 -14.18 33.13 -12.82
C ALA A 596 -14.14 34.26 -13.85
N GLY A 597 -15.01 34.16 -14.85
CA GLY A 597 -15.21 35.17 -15.88
C GLY A 597 -15.48 36.56 -15.31
N TRP A 598 -15.10 37.58 -16.08
CA TRP A 598 -15.36 38.98 -15.83
C TRP A 598 -16.87 39.21 -15.82
N ILE A 599 -17.51 39.18 -14.65
CA ILE A 599 -18.90 39.59 -14.45
C ILE A 599 -18.82 40.85 -13.59
N ALA A 600 -19.09 42.02 -14.18
CA ALA A 600 -19.12 43.28 -13.46
C ALA A 600 -20.38 43.33 -12.58
N PRO A 601 -20.28 43.48 -11.25
CA PRO A 601 -21.43 43.84 -10.44
C PRO A 601 -22.04 45.15 -10.97
N LEU A 602 -23.36 45.33 -10.98
CA LEU A 602 -24.03 46.58 -11.38
C LEU A 602 -23.42 47.83 -10.70
N ALA A 603 -22.90 47.66 -9.47
CA ALA A 603 -22.17 48.70 -8.74
C ALA A 603 -20.86 49.16 -9.41
N LEU A 604 -20.14 48.26 -10.10
CA LEU A 604 -18.92 48.57 -10.83
C LEU A 604 -19.23 49.47 -12.04
N LEU A 605 -20.27 49.11 -12.81
CA LEU A 605 -20.72 49.87 -13.98
C LEU A 605 -21.19 51.29 -13.61
N LEU A 606 -21.93 51.41 -12.49
CA LEU A 606 -22.42 52.70 -11.99
C LEU A 606 -21.27 53.63 -11.54
N GLU A 607 -20.23 53.08 -10.88
CA GLU A 607 -19.06 53.88 -10.49
C GLU A 607 -18.19 54.26 -11.71
N PHE A 608 -18.09 53.39 -12.72
CA PHE A 608 -17.42 53.73 -13.99
C PHE A 608 -18.09 54.86 -14.72
N GLU A 609 -19.42 54.84 -14.80
CA GLU A 609 -20.19 55.89 -15.44
C GLU A 609 -20.04 57.22 -14.68
N LYS A 610 -19.97 57.15 -13.35
CA LYS A 610 -19.70 58.31 -12.52
C LYS A 610 -18.30 58.88 -12.78
N ILE A 611 -17.26 58.04 -12.80
CA ILE A 611 -15.88 58.45 -13.14
C ILE A 611 -15.82 59.06 -14.55
N ARG A 612 -16.48 58.44 -15.53
CA ARG A 612 -16.58 58.94 -16.90
C ARG A 612 -17.21 60.34 -16.96
N SER A 613 -18.30 60.54 -16.25
CA SER A 613 -18.98 61.84 -16.17
C SER A 613 -18.13 62.92 -15.48
N LEU A 614 -17.34 62.54 -14.47
CA LEU A 614 -16.43 63.45 -13.76
C LEU A 614 -15.26 63.86 -14.65
N VAL A 615 -14.62 62.90 -15.34
CA VAL A 615 -13.47 63.16 -16.22
C VAL A 615 -13.87 63.94 -17.48
N ALA A 616 -15.11 63.80 -17.94
CA ALA A 616 -15.65 64.62 -19.04
C ALA A 616 -15.89 66.09 -18.66
N ASP A 617 -15.81 66.45 -17.37
CA ASP A 617 -15.93 67.84 -16.92
C ASP A 617 -14.68 68.65 -17.33
N PRO A 618 -14.82 69.75 -18.10
CA PRO A 618 -13.67 70.48 -18.64
C PRO A 618 -12.72 71.04 -17.56
N ALA A 619 -13.27 71.41 -16.39
CA ALA A 619 -12.46 71.96 -15.31
C ALA A 619 -11.65 70.87 -14.60
N LEU A 620 -12.21 69.67 -14.43
CA LEU A 620 -11.50 68.53 -13.86
C LEU A 620 -10.46 68.00 -14.85
N SER A 621 -10.82 67.87 -16.12
CA SER A 621 -9.90 67.40 -17.17
C SER A 621 -8.68 68.30 -17.32
N ALA A 622 -8.83 69.63 -17.23
CA ALA A 622 -7.71 70.57 -17.24
C ALA A 622 -6.83 70.43 -15.98
N SER A 623 -7.44 70.29 -14.80
CA SER A 623 -6.72 70.06 -13.54
C SER A 623 -5.90 68.76 -13.58
N LEU A 624 -6.49 67.69 -14.14
CA LEU A 624 -5.81 66.41 -14.32
C LEU A 624 -4.65 66.48 -15.30
N ALA A 625 -4.68 67.39 -16.29
CA ALA A 625 -3.61 67.57 -17.27
C ALA A 625 -2.46 68.47 -16.76
N GLU A 626 -2.74 69.40 -15.83
CA GLU A 626 -1.77 70.38 -15.32
C GLU A 626 -1.25 70.05 -13.90
N GLY A 627 -1.80 69.03 -13.24
CA GLY A 627 -1.43 68.62 -11.86
C GLY A 627 -0.02 68.01 -11.71
N PRO A 628 0.35 67.54 -10.50
CA PRO A 628 1.60 66.82 -10.27
C PRO A 628 1.74 65.57 -11.15
N THR A 629 2.97 65.09 -11.37
CA THR A 629 3.28 63.97 -12.30
C THR A 629 2.39 62.74 -12.11
N ALA A 630 2.03 62.38 -10.87
CA ALA A 630 1.13 61.26 -10.59
C ALA A 630 -0.32 61.53 -11.07
N VAL A 631 -0.82 62.75 -10.87
CA VAL A 631 -2.15 63.20 -11.30
C VAL A 631 -2.24 63.28 -12.83
N GLN A 632 -1.17 63.77 -13.49
CA GLN A 632 -1.07 63.76 -14.96
C GLN A 632 -1.08 62.35 -15.55
N ARG A 633 -0.39 61.41 -14.89
CA ARG A 633 -0.43 60.00 -15.29
C ARG A 633 -1.82 59.41 -15.13
N LEU A 634 -2.51 59.69 -14.03
CA LEU A 634 -3.90 59.26 -13.83
C LEU A 634 -4.83 59.88 -14.88
N GLY A 635 -4.72 61.20 -15.13
CA GLY A 635 -5.53 61.91 -16.11
C GLY A 635 -5.34 61.38 -17.53
N LYS A 636 -4.10 61.17 -17.93
CA LYS A 636 -3.77 60.55 -19.23
C LYS A 636 -4.29 59.12 -19.32
N LEU A 637 -4.10 58.32 -18.28
CA LEU A 637 -4.57 56.95 -18.24
C LEU A 637 -6.11 56.87 -18.31
N LEU A 638 -6.83 57.70 -17.55
CA LEU A 638 -8.29 57.76 -17.59
C LEU A 638 -8.79 58.29 -18.94
N SER A 639 -8.13 59.28 -19.53
CA SER A 639 -8.51 59.80 -20.85
C SER A 639 -8.26 58.79 -21.98
N ASP A 640 -7.10 58.12 -22.00
CA ASP A 640 -6.77 57.08 -22.97
C ASP A 640 -7.69 55.86 -22.80
N PHE A 641 -7.99 55.49 -21.55
CA PHE A 641 -8.88 54.38 -21.20
C PHE A 641 -10.34 54.65 -21.57
N LEU A 642 -10.88 55.82 -21.18
CA LEU A 642 -12.28 56.20 -21.46
C LEU A 642 -12.51 56.57 -22.94
N GLY A 643 -11.50 57.14 -23.61
CA GLY A 643 -11.58 57.48 -25.03
C GLY A 643 -11.64 56.26 -25.95
N ARG A 644 -11.03 55.14 -25.56
CA ARG A 644 -11.07 53.87 -26.30
C ARG A 644 -12.33 53.05 -26.07
N LEU A 645 -13.13 53.40 -25.05
CA LEU A 645 -14.45 52.84 -24.79
C LEU A 645 -15.57 53.52 -25.61
N ALA A 646 -15.25 54.57 -26.38
CA ALA A 646 -16.21 55.20 -27.29
C ALA A 646 -16.36 54.39 -28.59
N PRO A 647 -17.58 54.21 -29.13
CA PRO A 647 -17.79 53.43 -30.35
C PRO A 647 -17.28 54.21 -31.57
N GLY A 648 -16.04 53.94 -31.97
CA GLY A 648 -15.45 54.49 -33.19
C GLY A 648 -13.93 54.35 -33.23
N ALA A 649 -13.44 53.16 -33.56
CA ALA A 649 -12.03 52.94 -33.91
C ALA A 649 -11.93 51.93 -35.08
N GLU A 650 -10.98 52.21 -35.97
CA GLU A 650 -10.85 51.73 -37.35
C GLU A 650 -10.77 50.20 -37.57
N GLU A 651 -11.28 49.76 -38.73
CA GLU A 651 -11.30 48.39 -39.25
C GLU A 651 -9.90 47.75 -39.30
N ALA A 652 -9.76 46.56 -38.72
CA ALA A 652 -8.59 45.71 -38.90
C ALA A 652 -8.68 44.97 -40.26
N PRO A 653 -7.56 44.75 -40.97
CA PRO A 653 -7.59 44.13 -42.29
C PRO A 653 -8.02 42.66 -42.22
N GLU A 654 -8.96 42.29 -43.09
CA GLU A 654 -9.41 40.90 -43.26
C GLU A 654 -8.25 39.99 -43.68
N PRO A 655 -8.02 38.85 -43.01
CA PRO A 655 -7.10 37.83 -43.49
C PRO A 655 -7.69 37.11 -44.72
N SER A 656 -6.92 37.03 -45.80
CA SER A 656 -7.31 36.33 -47.02
C SER A 656 -7.25 34.79 -46.85
N GLY A 657 -8.39 34.10 -46.96
CA GLY A 657 -8.49 32.64 -47.07
C GLY A 657 -9.27 31.95 -45.93
N ARG A 658 -9.65 30.68 -46.12
CA ARG A 658 -10.38 29.89 -45.11
C ARG A 658 -9.43 29.53 -43.96
N ARG A 659 -9.83 29.84 -42.73
CA ARG A 659 -9.07 29.50 -41.51
C ARG A 659 -9.71 28.30 -40.81
N TRP A 660 -8.88 27.38 -40.35
CA TRP A 660 -9.27 26.21 -39.57
C TRP A 660 -8.93 26.43 -38.09
N GLY A 661 -9.67 25.82 -37.17
CA GLY A 661 -9.42 25.93 -35.72
C GLY A 661 -7.99 25.57 -35.31
N SER A 662 -7.61 25.84 -34.05
CA SER A 662 -6.22 25.75 -33.57
C SER A 662 -5.67 24.33 -33.37
N THR A 663 -6.48 23.30 -33.64
CA THR A 663 -6.11 21.88 -33.49
C THR A 663 -6.55 21.07 -34.71
N VAL A 664 -5.69 20.16 -35.16
CA VAL A 664 -5.95 19.25 -36.28
C VAL A 664 -5.75 17.83 -35.78
N ARG A 665 -6.69 16.94 -36.11
CA ARG A 665 -6.55 15.51 -35.84
C ARG A 665 -5.94 14.83 -37.05
N VAL A 666 -4.90 14.04 -36.82
CA VAL A 666 -4.20 13.29 -37.87
C VAL A 666 -4.28 11.81 -37.57
N ARG A 667 -4.87 11.04 -38.50
CA ARG A 667 -4.95 9.58 -38.40
C ARG A 667 -3.74 8.95 -39.07
N VAL A 668 -3.17 7.96 -38.39
CA VAL A 668 -2.00 7.21 -38.84
C VAL A 668 -2.41 5.79 -39.22
N SER A 669 -1.72 5.24 -40.23
CA SER A 669 -2.04 3.91 -40.76
C SER A 669 -1.70 2.78 -39.78
N THR A 670 -0.58 2.88 -39.06
CA THR A 670 -0.16 1.90 -38.05
C THR A 670 0.47 2.57 -36.82
N PRO A 671 0.39 1.96 -35.62
CA PRO A 671 0.97 2.54 -34.40
C PRO A 671 2.49 2.77 -34.50
N GLU A 672 3.18 1.95 -35.31
CA GLU A 672 4.64 1.98 -35.50
C GLU A 672 5.12 3.24 -36.23
N GLU A 673 4.25 3.90 -37.01
CA GLU A 673 4.58 5.11 -37.76
C GLU A 673 4.43 6.39 -36.94
N ILE A 674 3.75 6.33 -35.78
CA ILE A 674 3.46 7.48 -34.91
C ILE A 674 4.71 8.28 -34.53
N PRO A 675 5.83 7.68 -34.06
CA PRO A 675 7.02 8.45 -33.68
C PRO A 675 7.66 9.18 -34.86
N ARG A 676 7.60 8.58 -36.07
CA ARG A 676 8.17 9.17 -37.29
C ARG A 676 7.35 10.37 -37.74
N ILE A 677 6.03 10.23 -37.75
CA ILE A 677 5.09 11.28 -38.17
C ILE A 677 5.14 12.45 -37.18
N ARG A 678 5.20 12.16 -35.87
CA ARG A 678 5.46 13.15 -34.82
C ARG A 678 6.70 13.98 -35.13
N ALA A 679 7.84 13.34 -35.34
CA ALA A 679 9.10 14.05 -35.60
C ALA A 679 9.02 14.91 -36.88
N ALA A 680 8.31 14.45 -37.91
CA ALA A 680 8.10 15.20 -39.15
C ALA A 680 7.20 16.44 -38.94
N MET A 681 6.20 16.36 -38.07
CA MET A 681 5.32 17.47 -37.70
C MET A 681 6.02 18.47 -36.78
N GLU A 682 6.79 17.99 -35.80
CA GLU A 682 7.60 18.83 -34.91
C GLU A 682 8.68 19.59 -35.68
N ALA A 683 9.31 18.97 -36.69
CA ALA A 683 10.26 19.63 -37.58
C ALA A 683 9.64 20.75 -38.42
N LYS A 684 8.32 20.70 -38.66
CA LYS A 684 7.56 21.75 -39.35
C LYS A 684 7.04 22.83 -38.39
N GLY A 685 7.36 22.75 -37.10
CA GLY A 685 6.92 23.70 -36.10
C GLY A 685 5.49 23.47 -35.61
N TYR A 686 4.97 22.25 -35.70
CA TYR A 686 3.69 21.89 -35.07
C TYR A 686 3.95 21.09 -33.78
N ARG A 687 3.07 21.24 -32.79
CA ARG A 687 3.13 20.39 -31.58
C ARG A 687 2.18 19.22 -31.70
N VAL A 688 2.65 18.02 -31.38
CA VAL A 688 1.84 16.79 -31.46
C VAL A 688 1.61 16.25 -30.05
N ARG A 689 0.35 15.97 -29.70
CA ARG A 689 -0.04 15.27 -28.48
C ARG A 689 -0.70 13.95 -28.85
N THR A 690 -0.30 12.88 -28.19
CA THR A 690 -0.96 11.56 -28.30
C THR A 690 -1.85 11.29 -27.10
N LEU A 691 -2.83 10.40 -27.29
CA LEU A 691 -3.60 9.85 -26.18
C LEU A 691 -2.70 9.08 -25.21
N ASP A 692 -1.75 8.32 -25.75
CA ASP A 692 -0.85 7.48 -24.99
C ASP A 692 0.02 8.30 -24.03
N GLU A 693 0.55 9.46 -24.46
CA GLU A 693 1.31 10.35 -23.57
C GLU A 693 0.46 10.93 -22.44
N ALA A 694 -0.80 11.27 -22.71
CA ALA A 694 -1.71 11.76 -21.68
C ALA A 694 -2.02 10.64 -20.68
N LEU A 695 -2.31 9.44 -21.17
CA LEU A 695 -2.55 8.24 -20.36
C LEU A 695 -1.32 7.86 -19.54
N GLU A 696 -0.13 7.90 -20.12
CA GLU A 696 1.14 7.63 -19.42
C GLU A 696 1.41 8.65 -18.31
N THR A 697 1.10 9.92 -18.55
CA THR A 697 1.28 10.98 -17.55
C THR A 697 0.36 10.75 -16.36
N VAL A 698 -0.92 10.44 -16.62
CA VAL A 698 -1.89 10.11 -15.57
C VAL A 698 -1.47 8.83 -14.83
N ALA A 699 -1.10 7.78 -15.55
CA ALA A 699 -0.60 6.54 -14.98
C ALA A 699 0.65 6.76 -14.10
N ARG A 700 1.54 7.67 -14.48
CA ARG A 700 2.73 8.04 -13.70
C ARG A 700 2.37 8.71 -12.38
N ILE A 701 1.38 9.62 -12.39
CA ILE A 701 0.88 10.25 -11.16
C ILE A 701 0.32 9.19 -10.21
N PHE A 702 -0.54 8.30 -10.72
CA PHE A 702 -1.10 7.21 -9.92
C PHE A 702 -0.02 6.27 -9.38
N LYS A 703 1.00 5.95 -10.18
CA LYS A 703 2.14 5.13 -9.73
C LYS A 703 2.90 5.78 -8.57
N VAL A 704 3.07 7.10 -8.58
CA VAL A 704 3.71 7.84 -7.48
C VAL A 704 2.84 7.78 -6.22
N VAL A 705 1.53 8.00 -6.37
CA VAL A 705 0.56 7.90 -5.26
C VAL A 705 0.53 6.49 -4.67
N ASP A 706 0.48 5.46 -5.52
CA ASP A 706 0.50 4.04 -5.11
C ASP A 706 1.77 3.69 -4.36
N LEU A 707 2.93 4.15 -4.84
CA LEU A 707 4.22 3.92 -4.17
C LEU A 707 4.24 4.59 -2.79
N PHE A 708 3.77 5.84 -2.70
CA PHE A 708 3.67 6.56 -1.44
C PHE A 708 2.74 5.86 -0.45
N LEU A 709 1.54 5.47 -0.86
CA LEU A 709 0.57 4.78 -0.01
C LEU A 709 1.05 3.38 0.39
N SER A 710 1.69 2.65 -0.52
CA SER A 710 2.28 1.33 -0.24
C SER A 710 3.41 1.40 0.79
N SER A 711 4.10 2.54 0.91
CA SER A 711 5.14 2.74 1.92
C SER A 711 4.59 2.66 3.35
N PHE A 712 3.36 3.13 3.60
CA PHE A 712 2.70 2.97 4.90
C PHE A 712 2.43 1.51 5.22
N GLY A 713 2.03 0.73 4.21
CA GLY A 713 1.89 -0.72 4.33
C GLY A 713 3.21 -1.41 4.70
N LEU A 714 4.32 -0.99 4.08
CA LEU A 714 5.66 -1.48 4.42
C LEU A 714 6.07 -1.11 5.86
N ILE A 715 5.82 0.13 6.29
CA ILE A 715 6.10 0.58 7.67
C ILE A 715 5.28 -0.25 8.67
N ALA A 716 3.99 -0.46 8.41
CA ALA A 716 3.12 -1.29 9.24
C ALA A 716 3.66 -2.73 9.37
N LEU A 717 4.14 -3.31 8.28
CA LEU A 717 4.77 -4.64 8.30
C LEU A 717 6.07 -4.66 9.11
N LEU A 718 6.91 -3.62 9.03
CA LEU A 718 8.14 -3.51 9.83
C LEU A 718 7.84 -3.39 11.33
N VAL A 719 6.85 -2.59 11.71
CA VAL A 719 6.39 -2.48 13.10
C VAL A 719 5.85 -3.83 13.59
N ALA A 720 5.06 -4.51 12.76
CA ALA A 720 4.56 -5.85 13.06
C ALA A 720 5.71 -6.86 13.23
N ALA A 721 6.78 -6.76 12.43
CA ALA A 721 7.98 -7.61 12.54
C ALA A 721 8.65 -7.48 13.93
N ILE A 722 8.76 -6.27 14.46
CA ILE A 722 9.27 -6.03 15.82
C ILE A 722 8.34 -6.69 16.85
N GLY A 723 7.02 -6.57 16.65
CA GLY A 723 6.01 -7.22 17.48
C GLY A 723 6.13 -8.75 17.51
N ILE A 724 6.40 -9.38 16.36
CA ILE A 724 6.68 -10.83 16.26
C ILE A 724 7.93 -11.18 17.07
N ALA A 725 9.02 -10.44 16.86
CA ALA A 725 10.29 -10.71 17.54
C ALA A 725 10.11 -10.68 19.06
N ASN A 726 9.47 -9.62 19.60
CA ASN A 726 9.21 -9.47 21.02
C ASN A 726 8.29 -10.57 21.58
N THR A 727 7.23 -10.90 20.84
CA THR A 727 6.28 -11.96 21.22
C THR A 727 6.97 -13.32 21.32
N LEU A 728 7.83 -13.65 20.36
CA LEU A 728 8.59 -14.90 20.35
C LEU A 728 9.69 -14.91 21.39
N LEU A 729 10.38 -13.79 21.63
CA LEU A 729 11.35 -13.66 22.73
C LEU A 729 10.70 -13.97 24.07
N MET A 730 9.53 -13.38 24.34
CA MET A 730 8.78 -13.67 25.57
C MET A 730 8.38 -15.15 25.65
N ALA A 731 7.92 -15.73 24.54
CA ALA A 731 7.60 -17.16 24.48
C ALA A 731 8.83 -18.06 24.73
N VAL A 732 10.04 -17.64 24.34
CA VAL A 732 11.29 -18.36 24.65
C VAL A 732 11.56 -18.31 26.15
N PHE A 733 11.41 -17.15 26.79
CA PHE A 733 11.62 -17.01 28.23
C PHE A 733 10.62 -17.86 29.03
N GLU A 734 9.33 -17.78 28.68
CA GLU A 734 8.25 -18.57 29.30
C GLU A 734 8.47 -20.09 29.13
N ARG A 735 9.20 -20.53 28.09
CA ARG A 735 9.43 -21.95 27.76
C ARG A 735 10.87 -22.40 27.99
N THR A 736 11.66 -21.67 28.78
CA THR A 736 13.09 -21.96 28.98
C THR A 736 13.32 -23.39 29.46
N GLN A 737 12.61 -23.83 30.50
CA GLN A 737 12.70 -25.20 31.03
C GLN A 737 12.23 -26.26 30.01
N GLU A 738 11.19 -25.97 29.22
CA GLU A 738 10.70 -26.89 28.17
C GLU A 738 11.79 -27.11 27.10
N ILE A 739 12.46 -26.04 26.67
CA ILE A 739 13.54 -26.08 25.70
C ILE A 739 14.75 -26.81 26.28
N GLY A 740 15.10 -26.54 27.54
CA GLY A 740 16.16 -27.22 28.28
C GLY A 740 15.96 -28.73 28.30
N LEU A 741 14.76 -29.18 28.69
CA LEU A 741 14.37 -30.58 28.71
C LEU A 741 14.46 -31.22 27.32
N ARG A 742 13.89 -30.59 26.29
CA ARG A 742 13.95 -31.11 24.90
C ARG A 742 15.40 -31.30 24.46
N LYS A 743 16.28 -30.34 24.74
CA LYS A 743 17.71 -30.43 24.42
C LYS A 743 18.40 -31.52 25.21
N ALA A 744 18.04 -31.70 26.48
CA ALA A 744 18.57 -32.77 27.31
C ALA A 744 18.20 -34.17 26.78
N LEU A 745 16.96 -34.34 26.31
CA LEU A 745 16.46 -35.55 25.63
C LEU A 745 17.01 -35.75 24.20
N GLY A 746 17.89 -34.85 23.75
CA GLY A 746 18.62 -34.97 22.49
C GLY A 746 18.04 -34.18 21.31
N ALA A 747 17.23 -33.14 21.55
CA ALA A 747 16.86 -32.20 20.51
C ALA A 747 18.08 -31.38 20.06
N THR A 748 18.29 -31.33 18.74
CA THR A 748 19.39 -30.58 18.13
C THR A 748 19.12 -29.08 18.14
N ARG A 749 20.17 -28.26 18.13
CA ARG A 749 20.03 -26.79 17.98
C ARG A 749 19.27 -26.41 16.71
N GLY A 750 19.49 -27.15 15.62
CA GLY A 750 18.79 -26.96 14.35
C GLY A 750 17.28 -27.23 14.44
N GLN A 751 16.86 -28.26 15.19
CA GLN A 751 15.45 -28.55 15.42
C GLN A 751 14.75 -27.45 16.22
N ILE A 752 15.38 -26.98 17.31
CA ILE A 752 14.84 -25.87 18.12
C ILE A 752 14.75 -24.59 17.27
N ARG A 753 15.79 -24.26 16.49
CA ARG A 753 15.76 -23.09 15.60
C ARG A 753 14.64 -23.18 14.56
N ARG A 754 14.45 -24.33 13.92
CA ARG A 754 13.38 -24.54 12.93
C ARG A 754 11.99 -24.43 13.55
N LEU A 755 11.80 -24.91 14.77
CA LEU A 755 10.52 -24.80 15.47
C LEU A 755 10.10 -23.34 15.62
N PHE A 756 10.94 -22.50 16.22
CA PHE A 756 10.62 -21.09 16.44
C PHE A 756 10.57 -20.29 15.13
N ALA A 757 11.42 -20.58 14.14
CA ALA A 757 11.34 -19.94 12.83
C ALA A 757 10.01 -20.25 12.11
N LEU A 758 9.52 -21.49 12.20
CA LEU A 758 8.23 -21.88 11.63
C LEU A 758 7.04 -21.35 12.43
N GLU A 759 7.15 -21.20 13.75
CA GLU A 759 6.16 -20.46 14.54
C GLU A 759 6.06 -19.01 14.04
N ALA A 760 7.18 -18.33 13.83
CA ALA A 760 7.21 -16.97 13.28
C ALA A 760 6.62 -16.88 11.87
N ALA A 761 6.98 -17.82 10.99
CA ALA A 761 6.41 -17.94 9.65
C ALA A 761 4.90 -18.17 9.69
N GLY A 762 4.42 -19.01 10.62
CA GLY A 762 3.00 -19.28 10.80
C GLY A 762 2.21 -18.04 11.23
N ILE A 763 2.78 -17.20 12.10
CA ILE A 763 2.18 -15.89 12.46
C ILE A 763 2.12 -14.98 11.23
N GLY A 764 3.22 -14.88 10.47
CA GLY A 764 3.28 -14.12 9.22
C GLY A 764 2.24 -14.54 8.19
N LEU A 765 2.14 -15.85 7.96
CA LEU A 765 1.16 -16.43 7.04
C LEU A 765 -0.28 -16.17 7.49
N ALA A 766 -0.59 -16.40 8.77
CA ALA A 766 -1.93 -16.16 9.31
C ALA A 766 -2.35 -14.69 9.16
N GLY A 767 -1.43 -13.75 9.47
CA GLY A 767 -1.65 -12.33 9.25
C GLY A 767 -1.86 -12.00 7.78
N ALA A 768 -1.06 -12.56 6.88
CA ALA A 768 -1.16 -12.29 5.45
C ALA A 768 -2.47 -12.79 4.83
N VAL A 769 -2.92 -13.99 5.24
CA VAL A 769 -4.22 -14.54 4.82
C VAL A 769 -5.36 -13.66 5.32
N LEU A 770 -5.30 -13.21 6.58
CA LEU A 770 -6.28 -12.30 7.15
C LEU A 770 -6.31 -10.97 6.39
N GLY A 771 -5.15 -10.35 6.16
CA GLY A 771 -5.03 -9.08 5.44
C GLY A 771 -5.52 -9.17 4.00
N SER A 772 -5.18 -10.25 3.30
CA SER A 772 -5.63 -10.50 1.92
C SER A 772 -7.14 -10.73 1.85
N ALA A 773 -7.70 -11.49 2.80
CA ALA A 773 -9.15 -11.70 2.89
C ALA A 773 -9.90 -10.39 3.17
N LEU A 774 -9.38 -9.55 4.07
CA LEU A 774 -9.94 -8.22 4.33
C LEU A 774 -9.84 -7.32 3.11
N ALA A 775 -8.75 -7.37 2.35
CA ALA A 775 -8.57 -6.56 1.14
C ALA A 775 -9.56 -6.97 0.05
N LEU A 776 -9.76 -8.28 -0.14
CA LEU A 776 -10.80 -8.81 -1.04
C LEU A 776 -12.21 -8.42 -0.58
N GLY A 777 -12.49 -8.48 0.73
CA GLY A 777 -13.78 -8.07 1.28
C GLY A 777 -14.05 -6.58 1.10
N ALA A 778 -13.08 -5.73 1.44
CA ALA A 778 -13.15 -4.29 1.24
C ALA A 778 -13.27 -3.93 -0.25
N GLY A 779 -12.49 -4.57 -1.11
CA GLY A 779 -12.53 -4.39 -2.55
C GLY A 779 -13.87 -4.80 -3.17
N ALA A 780 -14.44 -5.93 -2.75
CA ALA A 780 -15.78 -6.33 -3.16
C ALA A 780 -16.85 -5.34 -2.67
N TRP A 781 -16.69 -4.79 -1.47
CA TRP A 781 -17.57 -3.74 -0.96
C TRP A 781 -17.45 -2.44 -1.77
N ILE A 782 -16.23 -2.03 -2.13
CA ILE A 782 -15.98 -0.86 -3.00
C ILE A 782 -16.62 -1.07 -4.38
N ASN A 783 -16.40 -2.23 -5.01
CA ASN A 783 -16.99 -2.53 -6.31
C ASN A 783 -18.52 -2.63 -6.27
N ARG A 784 -19.09 -3.13 -5.17
CA ARG A 784 -20.55 -3.29 -5.03
C ARG A 784 -21.27 -1.99 -4.67
N TRP A 785 -20.71 -1.22 -3.73
CA TRP A 785 -21.38 -0.08 -3.10
C TRP A 785 -20.72 1.25 -3.43
N GLY A 786 -19.38 1.28 -3.54
CA GLY A 786 -18.64 2.51 -3.87
C GLY A 786 -19.09 3.12 -5.20
N VAL A 787 -19.35 2.29 -6.21
CA VAL A 787 -19.91 2.75 -7.49
C VAL A 787 -21.28 3.39 -7.31
N SER A 788 -22.20 2.70 -6.62
CA SER A 788 -23.58 3.17 -6.43
C SER A 788 -23.72 4.42 -5.55
N LEU A 789 -22.75 4.68 -4.65
CA LEU A 789 -22.78 5.81 -3.72
C LEU A 789 -22.28 7.11 -4.33
N PHE A 790 -21.34 7.02 -5.27
CA PHE A 790 -20.80 8.21 -5.94
C PHE A 790 -21.54 8.48 -7.26
N ILE A 791 -21.72 7.47 -8.12
CA ILE A 791 -22.31 7.66 -9.46
C ILE A 791 -23.04 6.37 -9.89
N LYS A 792 -24.38 6.37 -9.86
CA LYS A 792 -25.29 5.26 -10.29
C LYS A 792 -25.02 4.74 -11.72
N GLU A 793 -24.27 5.52 -12.49
CA GLU A 793 -24.14 5.49 -13.93
C GLU A 793 -22.95 4.64 -14.40
N TRP A 794 -22.16 4.12 -13.45
CA TRP A 794 -20.96 3.31 -13.69
C TRP A 794 -21.10 1.86 -13.19
N GLU A 795 -22.34 1.39 -13.02
CA GLU A 795 -22.62 0.00 -12.66
C GLU A 795 -21.91 -0.97 -13.63
N GLY A 796 -21.06 -1.84 -13.07
CA GLY A 796 -20.31 -2.85 -13.82
C GLY A 796 -18.80 -2.61 -13.91
N PHE A 797 -18.29 -1.45 -13.50
CA PHE A 797 -16.84 -1.20 -13.48
C PHE A 797 -16.16 -1.72 -12.20
N ALA A 798 -15.02 -2.41 -12.35
CA ALA A 798 -14.25 -2.97 -11.23
C ALA A 798 -13.12 -2.02 -10.79
N PHE A 799 -13.43 -1.10 -9.87
CA PHE A 799 -12.48 -0.14 -9.30
C PHE A 799 -11.36 -0.79 -8.48
N TYR A 800 -11.66 -1.92 -7.85
CA TYR A 800 -10.67 -2.74 -7.18
C TYR A 800 -10.45 -4.03 -7.96
N GLN A 801 -9.20 -4.29 -8.32
CA GLN A 801 -8.78 -5.52 -8.95
C GLN A 801 -7.65 -6.16 -8.15
N ALA A 802 -7.87 -7.40 -7.70
CA ALA A 802 -6.88 -8.16 -6.96
C ALA A 802 -6.40 -9.36 -7.78
N PRO A 803 -5.45 -9.16 -8.71
CA PRO A 803 -4.90 -10.28 -9.45
C PRO A 803 -4.20 -11.25 -8.48
N TRP A 804 -4.24 -12.54 -8.82
CA TRP A 804 -3.72 -13.59 -7.93
C TRP A 804 -2.25 -13.39 -7.54
N TRP A 805 -1.44 -12.77 -8.41
CA TRP A 805 -0.03 -12.50 -8.15
C TRP A 805 0.17 -11.44 -7.05
N LEU A 806 -0.75 -10.47 -6.92
CA LEU A 806 -0.70 -9.47 -5.86
C LEU A 806 -0.97 -10.12 -4.50
N LEU A 807 -1.98 -11.00 -4.45
CA LEU A 807 -2.30 -11.76 -3.24
C LEU A 807 -1.15 -12.70 -2.86
N ALA A 808 -0.63 -13.43 -3.84
CA ALA A 808 0.52 -14.33 -3.64
C ALA A 808 1.77 -13.55 -3.19
N GLY A 809 2.03 -12.38 -3.79
CA GLY A 809 3.14 -11.49 -3.42
C GLY A 809 3.01 -10.98 -1.99
N THR A 810 1.82 -10.51 -1.59
CA THR A 810 1.54 -10.07 -0.22
C THR A 810 1.71 -11.19 0.80
N VAL A 811 1.23 -12.40 0.48
CA VAL A 811 1.40 -13.58 1.34
C VAL A 811 2.87 -13.97 1.46
N LEU A 812 3.60 -14.02 0.34
CA LEU A 812 5.02 -14.37 0.32
C LEU A 812 5.84 -13.35 1.13
N PHE A 813 5.64 -12.07 0.88
CA PHE A 813 6.37 -10.98 1.53
C PHE A 813 6.09 -10.94 3.04
N SER A 814 4.82 -11.04 3.45
CA SER A 814 4.45 -11.05 4.87
C SER A 814 5.00 -12.28 5.61
N THR A 815 4.98 -13.45 4.96
CA THR A 815 5.58 -14.68 5.51
C THR A 815 7.11 -14.55 5.63
N ALA A 816 7.77 -13.93 4.64
CA ALA A 816 9.20 -13.67 4.65
C ALA A 816 9.59 -12.71 5.79
N ILE A 817 8.81 -11.65 6.03
CA ILE A 817 9.00 -10.75 7.18
C ILE A 817 8.82 -11.50 8.50
N GLY A 818 7.79 -12.34 8.61
CA GLY A 818 7.59 -13.19 9.79
C GLY A 818 8.78 -14.11 10.06
N LEU A 819 9.31 -14.76 9.02
CA LEU A 819 10.53 -15.56 9.10
C LEU A 819 11.74 -14.74 9.56
N ALA A 820 11.96 -13.56 8.95
CA ALA A 820 13.07 -12.67 9.27
C ALA A 820 13.02 -12.21 10.74
N ALA A 821 11.86 -11.77 11.21
CA ALA A 821 11.62 -11.39 12.60
C ALA A 821 11.87 -12.55 13.58
N GLY A 822 11.55 -13.78 13.17
CA GLY A 822 11.74 -14.99 13.96
C GLY A 822 13.20 -15.46 14.08
N VAL A 823 14.12 -14.98 13.23
CA VAL A 823 15.51 -15.46 13.21
C VAL A 823 16.20 -15.23 14.56
N TYR A 824 16.08 -14.02 15.13
CA TYR A 824 16.76 -13.68 16.37
C TYR A 824 16.23 -14.48 17.59
N PRO A 825 14.91 -14.52 17.87
CA PRO A 825 14.36 -15.37 18.94
C PRO A 825 14.71 -16.84 18.76
N ALA A 826 14.62 -17.37 17.53
CA ALA A 826 14.93 -18.77 17.23
C ALA A 826 16.41 -19.10 17.49
N HIS A 827 17.31 -18.17 17.15
CA HIS A 827 18.74 -18.31 17.42
C HIS A 827 19.05 -18.27 18.92
N ARG A 828 18.40 -17.37 19.66
CA ARG A 828 18.51 -17.28 21.13
C ARG A 828 18.05 -18.58 21.79
N ALA A 829 16.88 -19.08 21.43
CA ALA A 829 16.34 -20.35 21.93
C ALA A 829 17.28 -21.55 21.65
N ALA A 830 17.83 -21.62 20.44
CA ALA A 830 18.72 -22.70 20.05
C ALA A 830 20.05 -22.71 20.84
N ARG A 831 20.51 -21.54 21.30
CA ARG A 831 21.77 -21.39 22.05
C ARG A 831 21.65 -21.62 23.56
N LEU A 832 20.44 -21.66 24.13
CA LEU A 832 20.24 -21.91 25.57
C LEU A 832 20.98 -23.16 26.05
N ASP A 833 21.78 -23.06 27.11
CA ASP A 833 22.40 -24.24 27.70
C ASP A 833 21.32 -25.09 28.39
N PRO A 834 21.21 -26.41 28.09
CA PRO A 834 20.20 -27.26 28.70
C PRO A 834 20.30 -27.30 30.23
N ILE A 835 21.49 -27.22 30.82
CA ILE A 835 21.69 -27.27 32.27
C ILE A 835 21.23 -25.95 32.90
N GLN A 836 21.63 -24.81 32.32
CA GLN A 836 21.19 -23.50 32.82
C GLN A 836 19.68 -23.34 32.70
N ALA A 837 19.11 -23.81 31.57
CA ALA A 837 17.68 -23.73 31.32
C ALA A 837 16.82 -24.59 32.25
N LEU A 838 17.38 -25.68 32.79
CA LEU A 838 16.71 -26.51 33.80
C LEU A 838 16.89 -25.96 35.24
N ARG A 839 17.93 -25.15 35.47
CA ARG A 839 18.23 -24.52 36.77
C ARG A 839 17.58 -23.14 36.96
N SER A 840 17.16 -22.49 35.88
CA SER A 840 16.48 -21.19 35.96
C SER A 840 15.06 -21.39 36.53
N GLU A 841 14.85 -20.89 37.75
CA GLU A 841 13.54 -20.47 38.27
C GLU A 841 13.35 -18.97 38.05
#